data_AF-A0A0D7ATE3-F1
#
_entry.id   AF-A0A0D7ATE3-F1
#
_cell.length_a   1.000
_cell.length_b   1.000
_cell.length_c   1.000
_cell.angle_alpha   90.00
_cell.angle_beta   90.00
_cell.angle_gamma   90.00
#
_symmetry.space_group_name_H-M   'P 1'
#
loop_
_entity.id
_entity.type
_entity.pdbx_description
1 polymer ?
#
loop_
_entity_poly.entity_id
_entity_poly.type
_entity_poly.pdbx_seq_one_letter_code
_entity_poly.pdbx_strand_id
1 'polypeptide(L)'
;MSISAYHASLLKSSDHLVNTQKQYILKPEILVYVAIMKHQPFIVGSPNCSIAPCPQIGNTCAVVLRQDVGFHADDGLQWPQWLCPEEPHLMCVLRPQRDGDLASLWDAGEQRDWREDSSSGSGIGMYSRNFLANLDIAFTEIFSKHEDNVDFATVHSHSTTAPLMAGSSETTGTARFLTLLHTLAAIGLDVLKTTPLTFNRSHFTLRIVQRICIEYQALVTFERSIKKYVRFEAGPDLNRTQTADLSFMGCFTNDVKLLTALIAARIPVWSVHDIDAVFNKQLNICCIGASTDPDNLVDEQHRSSRVRGILYEGSQTSGAKYRAMRDYLFLHMGRFHTSALTGSGSIASRPPLLPPLPSRSTARTTASHSRPRKEPYPSRSARLVLPVHTFLPAPPRAWSAALESIDAHESRCLDKSSRPNSGYFLPRPDLFTSATHENSIKLVNAWLRIRGFVLLAYSTPTDISILERPRLGHQPWRQWLSDIAGGTTTQAGSSQDNRRKGNIKSAVVEFMQNIQEGNDDIQPSISSTPPLWHGTPFKPDDALIWREVLWELSFLSFRLELQDIDRRLSTWDEGPSHHGTLLDVFCMRGTSLLRCDLGMANVGLMDVDWRKRGQSVWALKTLMNSWDVEKPPAITDGPLASGYDMSSFAQLEAEVVCFFIDTYWRIYGRAPTLPTQLSHTPPPTRCSWSVPKLYIIQQPDGLWYPRTWVGR
;
A
#
# COMPACT_ATOMS: atom_id res chain seq x y z
N MET A 1 29.27 -38.33 4.38
CA MET A 1 28.88 -39.33 3.35
C MET A 1 28.74 -40.75 3.89
N SER A 2 29.53 -41.19 4.89
CA SER A 2 29.47 -42.57 5.41
C SER A 2 28.16 -42.95 6.12
N ILE A 3 27.56 -42.02 6.89
CA ILE A 3 26.35 -42.30 7.70
C ILE A 3 25.09 -42.50 6.82
N SER A 4 24.85 -41.61 5.86
CA SER A 4 23.70 -41.72 4.93
C SER A 4 23.80 -42.98 4.04
N ALA A 5 25.00 -43.30 3.54
CA ALA A 5 25.24 -44.52 2.78
C ALA A 5 25.06 -45.79 3.65
N TYR A 6 25.49 -45.74 4.92
CA TYR A 6 25.30 -46.82 5.89
C TYR A 6 23.81 -47.06 6.17
N HIS A 7 23.02 -46.05 6.51
CA HIS A 7 21.58 -46.21 6.75
C HIS A 7 20.81 -46.62 5.48
N ALA A 8 21.17 -46.07 4.30
CA ALA A 8 20.58 -46.50 3.04
C ALA A 8 20.92 -47.95 2.69
N SER A 9 22.14 -48.41 3.02
CA SER A 9 22.53 -49.82 2.89
C SER A 9 21.79 -50.72 3.87
N LEU A 10 21.57 -50.27 5.11
CA LEU A 10 20.84 -51.01 6.14
C LEU A 10 19.38 -51.23 5.72
N LEU A 11 18.70 -50.18 5.27
CA LEU A 11 17.31 -50.26 4.80
C LEU A 11 17.14 -51.13 3.55
N LYS A 12 18.15 -51.16 2.66
CA LYS A 12 18.17 -52.06 1.49
C LYS A 12 18.43 -53.52 1.86
N SER A 13 19.11 -53.78 2.98
CA SER A 13 19.47 -55.14 3.44
C SER A 13 18.43 -55.79 4.35
N SER A 14 17.51 -55.01 4.92
CA SER A 14 16.46 -55.48 5.82
C SER A 14 15.18 -55.89 5.08
N ASP A 15 14.42 -56.86 5.62
CA ASP A 15 13.07 -57.32 5.17
C ASP A 15 11.98 -56.21 5.17
N HIS A 16 12.36 -54.93 5.30
CA HIS A 16 11.47 -53.77 5.33
C HIS A 16 11.03 -53.29 3.94
N LEU A 17 11.72 -53.71 2.87
CA LEU A 17 11.30 -53.46 1.49
C LEU A 17 10.19 -54.43 1.10
N VAL A 18 8.96 -53.94 1.04
CA VAL A 18 7.83 -54.76 0.61
C VAL A 18 7.90 -54.96 -0.90
N ASN A 19 8.39 -56.13 -1.32
CA ASN A 19 8.52 -56.48 -2.72
C ASN A 19 7.19 -57.01 -3.28
N THR A 20 6.22 -56.15 -3.60
CA THR A 20 5.15 -56.50 -4.55
C THR A 20 4.39 -55.27 -5.07
N GLN A 21 4.34 -55.16 -6.39
CA GLN A 21 3.67 -54.12 -7.18
C GLN A 21 2.12 -54.22 -7.17
N LYS A 22 1.50 -54.67 -6.08
CA LYS A 22 0.03 -54.73 -5.97
C LYS A 22 -0.50 -53.41 -5.40
N GLN A 23 -1.54 -52.86 -6.04
CA GLN A 23 -2.22 -51.63 -5.66
C GLN A 23 -2.43 -51.53 -4.13
N TYR A 24 -1.57 -50.81 -3.44
CA TYR A 24 -1.74 -50.54 -2.02
C TYR A 24 -2.85 -49.52 -1.84
N ILE A 25 -3.79 -49.82 -0.93
CA ILE A 25 -4.58 -48.79 -0.27
C ILE A 25 -3.58 -47.86 0.39
N LEU A 26 -3.55 -46.57 0.00
CA LEU A 26 -2.64 -45.57 0.56
C LEU A 26 -2.99 -45.40 2.03
N LYS A 27 -2.28 -46.13 2.89
CA LYS A 27 -2.42 -46.07 4.33
C LYS A 27 -1.30 -45.20 4.90
N PRO A 28 -1.55 -44.42 5.96
CA PRO A 28 -0.54 -43.62 6.64
C PRO A 28 0.73 -44.39 7.01
N GLU A 29 0.59 -45.68 7.32
CA GLU A 29 1.68 -46.55 7.75
C GLU A 29 2.50 -47.14 6.58
N ILE A 30 2.09 -46.89 5.33
CA ILE A 30 2.77 -47.32 4.11
C ILE A 30 3.36 -46.10 3.40
N LEU A 31 4.68 -45.94 3.53
CA LEU A 31 5.43 -44.89 2.88
C LEU A 31 5.83 -45.37 1.49
N VAL A 32 5.19 -44.78 0.47
CA VAL A 32 5.48 -45.08 -0.94
C VAL A 32 6.90 -44.67 -1.27
N TYR A 33 7.35 -43.50 -0.80
CA TYR A 33 8.69 -43.00 -1.03
C TYR A 33 9.33 -42.48 0.26
N VAL A 34 10.60 -42.79 0.47
CA VAL A 34 11.38 -42.37 1.64
C VAL A 34 12.73 -41.78 1.24
N ALA A 35 13.11 -40.65 1.86
CA ALA A 35 14.47 -40.12 1.80
C ALA A 35 15.11 -40.01 3.19
N ILE A 36 16.40 -40.37 3.26
CA ILE A 36 17.22 -40.26 4.47
C ILE A 36 17.96 -38.93 4.45
N MET A 37 17.81 -38.14 5.51
CA MET A 37 18.48 -36.86 5.66
C MET A 37 19.97 -37.05 5.93
N LYS A 38 20.86 -36.42 5.13
CA LYS A 38 22.31 -36.68 5.16
C LYS A 38 23.00 -36.37 6.51
N HIS A 39 22.37 -35.55 7.36
CA HIS A 39 22.97 -34.98 8.59
C HIS A 39 22.04 -34.99 9.81
N GLN A 40 20.88 -35.63 9.74
CA GLN A 40 19.92 -35.64 10.84
C GLN A 40 19.29 -37.02 11.02
N PRO A 41 18.90 -37.41 12.26
CA PRO A 41 18.34 -38.72 12.57
C PRO A 41 16.86 -38.83 12.15
N PHE A 42 16.49 -38.24 11.01
CA PHE A 42 15.11 -38.21 10.56
C PHE A 42 14.96 -38.79 9.16
N ILE A 43 13.78 -39.36 8.95
CA ILE A 43 13.32 -39.93 7.70
C ILE A 43 12.10 -39.14 7.25
N VAL A 44 12.10 -38.74 5.98
CA VAL A 44 10.96 -38.06 5.36
C VAL A 44 10.30 -39.05 4.40
N GLY A 45 9.04 -39.34 4.65
CA GLY A 45 8.26 -40.29 3.86
C GLY A 45 6.96 -39.70 3.34
N SER A 46 6.60 -40.03 2.10
CA SER A 46 5.29 -39.69 1.56
C SER A 46 4.50 -40.95 1.19
N PRO A 47 3.20 -41.01 1.54
CA PRO A 47 2.30 -42.04 1.04
C PRO A 47 1.76 -41.73 -0.36
N ASN A 48 1.81 -40.50 -0.86
CA ASN A 48 1.16 -40.12 -2.13
C ASN A 48 2.06 -39.38 -3.13
N CYS A 49 3.35 -39.20 -2.81
CA CYS A 49 4.36 -38.56 -3.66
C CYS A 49 5.55 -39.49 -3.92
N SER A 50 6.20 -39.29 -5.08
CA SER A 50 7.43 -40.00 -5.48
C SER A 50 8.72 -39.19 -5.23
N ILE A 51 8.60 -38.04 -4.56
CA ILE A 51 9.69 -37.14 -4.21
C ILE A 51 9.60 -36.81 -2.71
N ALA A 52 10.72 -36.55 -2.05
CA ALA A 52 10.76 -36.09 -0.65
C ALA A 52 11.57 -34.80 -0.53
N PRO A 53 10.91 -33.64 -0.39
CA PRO A 53 11.59 -32.39 -0.07
C PRO A 53 12.22 -32.48 1.32
N CYS A 54 13.39 -31.87 1.49
CA CYS A 54 14.02 -31.71 2.78
C CYS A 54 13.23 -30.69 3.64
N PRO A 55 12.64 -31.09 4.78
CA PRO A 55 12.06 -30.14 5.71
C PRO A 55 13.17 -29.33 6.40
N GLN A 56 12.85 -28.08 6.73
CA GLN A 56 13.59 -27.40 7.79
C GLN A 56 13.25 -28.14 9.09
N ILE A 57 14.28 -28.51 9.85
CA ILE A 57 14.13 -29.24 11.11
C ILE A 57 14.89 -28.47 12.18
N GLY A 58 14.20 -28.10 13.24
CA GLY A 58 14.74 -27.36 14.37
C GLY A 58 13.62 -26.71 15.19
N ASN A 59 13.88 -26.49 16.49
CA ASN A 59 12.90 -25.87 17.39
C ASN A 59 12.73 -24.36 17.14
N THR A 60 13.68 -23.75 16.45
CA THR A 60 13.71 -22.30 16.20
C THR A 60 14.05 -22.04 14.73
N CYS A 61 13.25 -21.23 14.06
CA CYS A 61 13.54 -20.63 12.76
C CYS A 61 13.71 -19.13 12.92
N ALA A 62 14.61 -18.56 12.12
CA ALA A 62 14.83 -17.13 12.02
C ALA A 62 14.47 -16.70 10.60
N VAL A 63 13.35 -16.01 10.45
CA VAL A 63 12.88 -15.53 9.15
C VAL A 63 13.53 -14.21 8.83
N VAL A 64 14.12 -14.11 7.65
CA VAL A 64 14.76 -12.90 7.15
C VAL A 64 14.37 -12.69 5.69
N LEU A 65 14.15 -11.44 5.31
CA LEU A 65 13.95 -11.06 3.92
C LEU A 65 15.28 -11.14 3.15
N ARG A 66 15.27 -11.79 2.00
CA ARG A 66 16.42 -11.94 1.10
C ARG A 66 16.44 -10.87 0.01
N GLN A 67 17.52 -10.82 -0.78
CA GLN A 67 17.66 -9.82 -1.86
C GLN A 67 16.59 -10.00 -2.97
N ASP A 68 16.26 -11.24 -3.29
CA ASP A 68 15.15 -11.65 -4.17
C ASP A 68 13.74 -11.35 -3.59
N VAL A 69 13.68 -10.75 -2.39
CA VAL A 69 12.44 -10.43 -1.65
C VAL A 69 11.70 -11.70 -1.18
N GLY A 70 12.32 -12.86 -1.25
CA GLY A 70 11.83 -14.11 -0.67
C GLY A 70 12.20 -14.29 0.80
N PHE A 71 11.71 -15.39 1.38
CA PHE A 71 12.03 -15.83 2.75
C PHE A 71 12.75 -17.19 2.77
N HIS A 72 13.37 -17.60 1.66
CA HIS A 72 14.05 -18.88 1.51
C HIS A 72 13.11 -20.07 1.84
N ALA A 73 13.63 -21.14 2.46
CA ALA A 73 12.88 -22.33 2.85
C ALA A 73 11.73 -22.09 3.84
N ASP A 74 11.63 -20.92 4.48
CA ASP A 74 10.47 -20.52 5.29
C ASP A 74 9.32 -19.95 4.46
N ASP A 75 9.56 -19.64 3.17
CA ASP A 75 8.54 -19.12 2.28
C ASP A 75 7.64 -20.24 1.74
N GLY A 76 6.39 -20.27 2.21
CA GLY A 76 5.38 -21.21 1.73
C GLY A 76 5.04 -21.09 0.24
N LEU A 77 5.51 -20.03 -0.43
CA LEU A 77 5.39 -19.87 -1.87
C LEU A 77 6.47 -20.56 -2.69
N GLN A 78 7.60 -20.90 -2.06
CA GLN A 78 8.75 -21.49 -2.72
C GLN A 78 9.00 -22.94 -2.27
N TRP A 79 8.61 -23.26 -1.03
CA TRP A 79 8.91 -24.56 -0.43
C TRP A 79 7.75 -25.10 0.43
N PRO A 80 7.54 -26.43 0.47
CA PRO A 80 6.58 -27.03 1.39
C PRO A 80 6.87 -26.65 2.84
N GLN A 81 5.82 -26.31 3.57
CA GLN A 81 5.92 -25.91 4.97
C GLN A 81 5.36 -26.98 5.90
N TRP A 82 5.74 -26.93 7.16
CA TRP A 82 5.01 -27.65 8.20
C TRP A 82 3.55 -27.19 8.22
N LEU A 83 2.63 -28.15 8.32
CA LEU A 83 1.21 -27.88 8.43
C LEU A 83 0.97 -27.01 9.67
N CYS A 84 0.49 -25.80 9.41
CA CYS A 84 0.16 -24.79 10.41
C CYS A 84 -1.37 -24.69 10.48
N PRO A 85 -2.00 -25.10 11.59
CA PRO A 85 -3.46 -25.02 11.74
C PRO A 85 -3.99 -23.59 11.64
N GLU A 86 -3.16 -22.61 11.99
CA GLU A 86 -3.46 -21.20 11.75
C GLU A 86 -3.45 -20.91 10.25
N GLU A 87 -2.47 -21.33 9.45
CA GLU A 87 -2.40 -20.96 8.03
C GLU A 87 -2.55 -22.21 7.12
N PRO A 88 -3.67 -22.95 7.19
CA PRO A 88 -3.79 -24.26 6.56
C PRO A 88 -3.84 -24.19 5.04
N HIS A 89 -4.23 -23.04 4.46
CA HIS A 89 -4.28 -22.86 3.01
C HIS A 89 -2.90 -22.86 2.35
N LEU A 90 -1.81 -22.69 3.09
CA LEU A 90 -0.47 -22.65 2.51
C LEU A 90 -0.08 -23.98 1.81
N MET A 91 -0.67 -25.10 2.22
CA MET A 91 -0.47 -26.38 1.51
C MET A 91 -1.09 -26.41 0.10
N CYS A 92 -2.07 -25.52 -0.14
CA CYS A 92 -2.78 -25.36 -1.41
C CYS A 92 -2.14 -24.32 -2.33
N VAL A 93 -0.98 -23.78 -1.96
CA VAL A 93 -0.19 -22.92 -2.85
C VAL A 93 0.15 -23.68 -4.12
N LEU A 94 -0.04 -23.04 -5.28
CA LEU A 94 0.37 -23.62 -6.55
C LEU A 94 1.89 -23.58 -6.68
N ARG A 95 2.47 -24.66 -7.22
CA ARG A 95 3.88 -24.68 -7.64
C ARG A 95 4.10 -23.72 -8.81
N PRO A 96 5.34 -23.24 -9.00
CA PRO A 96 5.68 -22.39 -10.13
C PRO A 96 5.19 -22.92 -11.47
N GLN A 97 4.37 -22.13 -12.15
CA GLN A 97 3.89 -22.40 -13.50
C GLN A 97 4.83 -21.76 -14.51
N ARG A 98 5.18 -22.49 -15.57
CA ARG A 98 6.04 -21.98 -16.65
C ARG A 98 5.25 -21.42 -17.83
N ASP A 99 4.01 -21.88 -17.99
CA ASP A 99 3.15 -21.58 -19.13
C ASP A 99 1.73 -21.21 -18.65
N GLY A 100 0.95 -20.60 -19.53
CA GLY A 100 -0.45 -20.22 -19.29
C GLY A 100 -0.63 -18.85 -18.62
N ASP A 101 -1.89 -18.50 -18.37
CA ASP A 101 -2.30 -17.15 -17.94
C ASP A 101 -1.77 -16.75 -16.56
N LEU A 102 -1.35 -17.73 -15.74
CA LEU A 102 -0.82 -17.49 -14.39
C LEU A 102 0.72 -17.47 -14.33
N ALA A 103 1.43 -17.77 -15.43
CA ALA A 103 2.89 -17.90 -15.42
C ALA A 103 3.60 -16.63 -14.90
N SER A 104 3.05 -15.45 -15.19
CA SER A 104 3.58 -14.15 -14.74
C SER A 104 3.57 -13.96 -13.21
N LEU A 105 2.83 -14.80 -12.46
CA LEU A 105 2.90 -14.80 -11.00
C LEU A 105 4.21 -15.36 -10.45
N TRP A 106 4.97 -16.11 -11.27
CA TRP A 106 6.27 -16.68 -10.90
C TRP A 106 7.44 -16.08 -11.68
N ASP A 107 7.18 -15.09 -12.54
CA ASP A 107 8.25 -14.35 -13.21
C ASP A 107 9.09 -13.59 -12.18
N ALA A 108 10.41 -13.67 -12.30
CA ALA A 108 11.33 -12.98 -11.40
C ALA A 108 11.30 -11.45 -11.58
N GLY A 109 10.83 -10.95 -12.74
CA GLY A 109 10.79 -9.51 -13.00
C GLY A 109 12.19 -8.89 -13.07
N GLU A 110 13.03 -9.48 -13.93
CA GLU A 110 14.43 -9.10 -14.11
C GLU A 110 14.62 -7.63 -14.51
N GLN A 111 15.81 -7.10 -14.27
CA GLN A 111 16.15 -5.71 -14.62
C GLN A 111 16.00 -5.40 -16.12
N ARG A 112 16.15 -6.40 -17.01
CA ARG A 112 15.96 -6.24 -18.47
C ARG A 112 14.52 -5.86 -18.84
N ASP A 113 13.56 -6.26 -18.02
CA ASP A 113 12.13 -5.99 -18.23
C ASP A 113 11.73 -4.65 -17.64
N TRP A 114 12.61 -4.01 -16.87
CA TRP A 114 12.46 -2.69 -16.30
C TRP A 114 13.23 -1.65 -17.11
N ARG A 115 12.61 -0.48 -17.35
CA ARG A 115 13.19 0.59 -18.16
C ARG A 115 13.20 1.90 -17.40
N GLU A 116 14.36 2.54 -17.37
CA GLU A 116 14.49 3.89 -16.82
C GLU A 116 13.64 4.90 -17.60
N ASP A 117 13.04 5.83 -16.87
CA ASP A 117 12.42 7.01 -17.44
C ASP A 117 13.48 8.06 -17.74
N SER A 118 14.05 7.95 -18.95
CA SER A 118 15.05 8.88 -19.49
C SER A 118 14.63 10.37 -19.44
N SER A 119 13.33 10.67 -19.34
CA SER A 119 12.84 12.05 -19.26
C SER A 119 12.94 12.65 -17.86
N SER A 120 12.91 11.81 -16.83
CA SER A 120 12.97 12.22 -15.43
C SER A 120 14.41 12.19 -14.90
N GLY A 121 15.21 11.19 -15.22
CA GLY A 121 16.60 11.06 -14.72
C GLY A 121 17.07 9.61 -14.65
N SER A 122 18.12 9.36 -13.86
CA SER A 122 18.62 8.01 -13.62
C SER A 122 17.99 7.40 -12.36
N GLY A 123 17.86 6.08 -12.34
CA GLY A 123 17.45 5.33 -11.15
C GLY A 123 15.95 5.22 -10.90
N ILE A 124 15.08 5.85 -11.71
CA ILE A 124 13.62 5.64 -11.66
C ILE A 124 13.07 5.23 -13.02
N GLY A 125 12.04 4.40 -13.01
CA GLY A 125 11.54 3.75 -14.22
C GLY A 125 10.36 2.83 -13.96
N MET A 126 10.00 2.04 -14.96
CA MET A 126 8.82 1.17 -14.93
C MET A 126 9.10 -0.15 -15.65
N TYR A 127 8.39 -1.21 -15.26
CA TYR A 127 8.37 -2.44 -16.05
C TYR A 127 7.77 -2.21 -17.43
N SER A 128 8.21 -3.01 -18.39
CA SER A 128 7.74 -2.94 -19.77
C SER A 128 6.24 -3.19 -19.84
N ARG A 129 5.58 -2.58 -20.84
CA ARG A 129 4.13 -2.74 -21.03
C ARG A 129 3.73 -4.21 -21.24
N ASN A 130 4.56 -4.99 -21.92
CA ASN A 130 4.30 -6.41 -22.15
C ASN A 130 4.36 -7.21 -20.85
N PHE A 131 5.38 -6.96 -20.02
CA PHE A 131 5.50 -7.59 -18.71
C PHE A 131 4.27 -7.29 -17.83
N LEU A 132 3.89 -6.02 -17.74
CA LEU A 132 2.75 -5.59 -16.94
C LEU A 132 1.41 -6.09 -17.49
N ALA A 133 1.27 -6.24 -18.82
CA ALA A 133 0.08 -6.83 -19.43
C ALA A 133 -0.07 -8.31 -19.05
N ASN A 134 1.02 -9.08 -19.05
CA ASN A 134 0.99 -10.48 -18.62
C ASN A 134 0.66 -10.62 -17.14
N LEU A 135 1.17 -9.72 -16.29
CA LEU A 135 0.82 -9.68 -14.87
C LEU A 135 -0.66 -9.31 -14.66
N ASP A 136 -1.20 -8.41 -15.47
CA ASP A 136 -2.61 -8.01 -15.42
C ASP A 136 -3.56 -9.12 -15.83
N ILE A 137 -3.18 -9.94 -16.81
CA ILE A 137 -3.92 -11.15 -17.21
C ILE A 137 -4.02 -12.11 -16.03
N ALA A 138 -2.89 -12.43 -15.39
CA ALA A 138 -2.88 -13.29 -14.22
C ALA A 138 -3.70 -12.72 -13.05
N PHE A 139 -3.54 -11.43 -12.76
CA PHE A 139 -4.33 -10.74 -11.74
C PHE A 139 -5.83 -10.86 -12.01
N THR A 140 -6.25 -10.58 -13.24
CA THR A 140 -7.65 -10.65 -13.66
C THR A 140 -8.19 -12.08 -13.54
N GLU A 141 -7.42 -13.08 -13.93
CA GLU A 141 -7.82 -14.48 -13.82
C GLU A 141 -8.06 -14.88 -12.36
N ILE A 142 -7.13 -14.57 -11.46
CA ILE A 142 -7.22 -14.87 -10.01
C ILE A 142 -8.44 -14.18 -9.36
N PHE A 143 -8.70 -12.92 -9.71
CA PHE A 143 -9.76 -12.12 -9.09
C PHE A 143 -11.08 -12.09 -9.88
N SER A 144 -11.19 -12.84 -10.99
CA SER A 144 -12.38 -12.89 -11.85
C SER A 144 -13.67 -13.24 -11.10
N LYS A 145 -13.56 -14.05 -10.04
CA LYS A 145 -14.68 -14.50 -9.19
C LYS A 145 -14.59 -13.95 -7.77
N HIS A 146 -13.99 -12.77 -7.60
CA HIS A 146 -13.74 -12.20 -6.28
C HIS A 146 -15.01 -12.05 -5.44
N GLU A 147 -16.07 -11.46 -6.02
CA GLU A 147 -17.36 -11.27 -5.33
C GLU A 147 -17.95 -12.61 -4.90
N ASP A 148 -18.05 -13.59 -5.81
CA ASP A 148 -18.52 -14.94 -5.49
C ASP A 148 -17.69 -15.63 -4.38
N ASN A 149 -16.37 -15.39 -4.36
CA ASN A 149 -15.48 -15.95 -3.36
C ASN A 149 -15.73 -15.33 -1.98
N VAL A 150 -15.92 -14.01 -1.92
CA VAL A 150 -16.25 -13.27 -0.70
C VAL A 150 -17.63 -13.68 -0.18
N ASP A 151 -18.63 -13.78 -1.05
CA ASP A 151 -19.98 -14.23 -0.70
C ASP A 151 -19.97 -15.67 -0.17
N PHE A 152 -19.27 -16.57 -0.88
CA PHE A 152 -19.09 -17.95 -0.42
C PHE A 152 -18.47 -18.00 0.98
N ALA A 153 -17.38 -17.25 1.19
CA ALA A 153 -16.69 -17.20 2.48
C ALA A 153 -17.57 -16.59 3.59
N THR A 154 -18.41 -15.61 3.25
CA THR A 154 -19.33 -14.99 4.21
C THR A 154 -20.42 -15.96 4.66
N VAL A 155 -20.95 -16.77 3.74
CA VAL A 155 -22.01 -17.74 4.03
C VAL A 155 -21.49 -19.00 4.72
N HIS A 156 -20.34 -19.53 4.28
CA HIS A 156 -19.87 -20.86 4.66
C HIS A 156 -18.73 -20.86 5.68
N SER A 157 -18.08 -19.71 5.90
CA SER A 157 -16.99 -19.65 6.86
C SER A 157 -17.53 -19.38 8.27
N HIS A 158 -18.17 -20.40 8.87
CA HIS A 158 -18.42 -20.45 10.31
C HIS A 158 -17.14 -20.71 11.12
N SER A 159 -15.96 -20.55 10.49
CA SER A 159 -14.69 -21.00 11.04
C SER A 159 -14.00 -19.93 11.86
N THR A 160 -13.68 -20.27 13.10
CA THR A 160 -12.65 -19.60 13.92
C THR A 160 -11.24 -19.72 13.33
N THR A 161 -11.04 -20.51 12.25
CA THR A 161 -9.74 -20.68 11.58
C THR A 161 -9.36 -19.52 10.64
N ALA A 162 -10.07 -18.40 10.67
CA ALA A 162 -9.52 -17.14 10.15
C ALA A 162 -8.54 -16.60 11.22
N PRO A 163 -7.22 -16.71 11.04
CA PRO A 163 -6.27 -16.74 12.18
C PRO A 163 -5.87 -15.35 12.69
N LEU A 164 -6.56 -14.30 12.24
CA LEU A 164 -5.96 -12.96 12.22
C LEU A 164 -6.86 -11.86 12.74
N MET A 165 -8.10 -12.17 13.12
CA MET A 165 -9.02 -11.22 13.78
C MET A 165 -9.66 -11.82 15.03
N ALA A 166 -8.99 -12.77 15.69
CA ALA A 166 -9.43 -13.41 16.94
C ALA A 166 -9.35 -12.48 18.18
N GLY A 167 -9.47 -11.17 17.98
CA GLY A 167 -9.77 -10.20 19.03
C GLY A 167 -11.28 -9.90 19.15
N SER A 168 -12.11 -10.34 18.20
CA SER A 168 -13.55 -10.11 18.23
C SER A 168 -14.32 -11.26 17.58
N SER A 169 -15.41 -11.66 18.23
CA SER A 169 -16.32 -12.79 17.98
C SER A 169 -17.04 -12.84 16.61
N GLU A 170 -16.44 -12.42 15.49
CA GLU A 170 -17.15 -12.32 14.21
C GLU A 170 -16.74 -13.37 13.16
N THR A 171 -17.75 -14.08 12.66
CA THR A 171 -17.75 -15.08 11.57
C THR A 171 -17.38 -14.52 10.18
N THR A 172 -16.74 -13.35 10.09
CA THR A 172 -16.42 -12.62 8.84
C THR A 172 -14.93 -12.62 8.49
N GLY A 173 -14.07 -13.32 9.27
CA GLY A 173 -12.61 -13.22 9.16
C GLY A 173 -12.05 -13.58 7.77
N THR A 174 -12.47 -14.69 7.16
CA THR A 174 -11.97 -15.11 5.84
C THR A 174 -12.40 -14.16 4.72
N ALA A 175 -13.68 -13.76 4.70
CA ALA A 175 -14.22 -12.84 3.70
C ALA A 175 -13.49 -11.48 3.76
N ARG A 176 -13.34 -10.92 4.96
CA ARG A 176 -12.55 -9.70 5.18
C ARG A 176 -11.11 -9.84 4.71
N PHE A 177 -10.49 -11.00 4.98
CA PHE A 177 -9.12 -11.25 4.55
C PHE A 177 -8.98 -11.37 3.02
N LEU A 178 -9.92 -12.05 2.35
CA LEU A 178 -9.98 -12.10 0.87
C LEU A 178 -10.11 -10.68 0.27
N THR A 179 -10.99 -9.85 0.82
CA THR A 179 -11.16 -8.45 0.40
C THR A 179 -9.90 -7.64 0.62
N LEU A 180 -9.22 -7.83 1.75
CA LEU A 180 -7.94 -7.16 2.05
C LEU A 180 -6.87 -7.55 1.03
N LEU A 181 -6.68 -8.85 0.75
CA LEU A 181 -5.72 -9.34 -0.23
C LEU A 181 -5.99 -8.74 -1.62
N HIS A 182 -7.22 -8.82 -2.10
CA HIS A 182 -7.59 -8.25 -3.40
C HIS A 182 -7.30 -6.74 -3.46
N THR A 183 -7.67 -5.99 -2.42
CA THR A 183 -7.43 -4.54 -2.34
C THR A 183 -5.94 -4.23 -2.41
N LEU A 184 -5.11 -4.93 -1.63
CA LEU A 184 -3.66 -4.70 -1.60
C LEU A 184 -2.98 -5.07 -2.93
N ALA A 185 -3.37 -6.18 -3.55
CA ALA A 185 -2.83 -6.57 -4.85
C ALA A 185 -3.25 -5.59 -5.96
N ALA A 186 -4.50 -5.12 -5.96
CA ALA A 186 -4.99 -4.12 -6.91
C ALA A 186 -4.18 -2.82 -6.80
N ILE A 187 -3.96 -2.37 -5.57
CA ILE A 187 -3.15 -1.19 -5.27
C ILE A 187 -1.70 -1.38 -5.76
N GLY A 188 -1.06 -2.52 -5.47
CA GLY A 188 0.31 -2.78 -5.91
C GLY A 188 0.47 -2.87 -7.42
N LEU A 189 -0.48 -3.53 -8.09
CA LEU A 189 -0.50 -3.59 -9.55
C LEU A 189 -0.67 -2.20 -10.17
N ASP A 190 -1.52 -1.36 -9.58
CA ASP A 190 -1.70 0.01 -10.00
C ASP A 190 -0.43 0.84 -9.86
N VAL A 191 0.28 0.71 -8.74
CA VAL A 191 1.58 1.37 -8.53
C VAL A 191 2.57 0.98 -9.62
N LEU A 192 2.70 -0.31 -9.92
CA LEU A 192 3.60 -0.80 -10.98
C LEU A 192 3.24 -0.25 -12.36
N LYS A 193 1.94 -0.03 -12.62
CA LYS A 193 1.41 0.47 -13.89
C LYS A 193 1.50 1.98 -14.07
N THR A 194 1.55 2.75 -12.99
CA THR A 194 1.32 4.21 -13.05
C THR A 194 2.46 5.03 -12.45
N THR A 195 3.28 4.44 -11.58
CA THR A 195 4.27 5.17 -10.79
C THR A 195 5.68 4.75 -11.18
N PRO A 196 6.52 5.68 -11.69
CA PRO A 196 7.94 5.44 -11.81
C PRO A 196 8.56 5.20 -10.44
N LEU A 197 9.25 4.07 -10.27
CA LEU A 197 9.91 3.66 -9.04
C LEU A 197 11.35 3.26 -9.36
N THR A 198 12.20 3.11 -8.34
CA THR A 198 13.50 2.42 -8.55
C THR A 198 13.29 0.96 -8.86
N PHE A 199 14.24 0.32 -9.56
CA PHE A 199 14.16 -1.11 -9.84
C PHE A 199 13.93 -1.94 -8.56
N ASN A 200 14.70 -1.67 -7.50
CA ASN A 200 14.56 -2.35 -6.22
C ASN A 200 13.17 -2.20 -5.57
N ARG A 201 12.49 -1.07 -5.82
CA ARG A 201 11.13 -0.82 -5.36
C ARG A 201 10.10 -1.47 -6.28
N SER A 202 10.25 -1.35 -7.59
CA SER A 202 9.40 -2.06 -8.57
C SER A 202 9.43 -3.56 -8.33
N HIS A 203 10.62 -4.15 -8.17
CA HIS A 203 10.80 -5.56 -7.89
C HIS A 203 10.15 -5.95 -6.56
N PHE A 204 10.37 -5.18 -5.49
CA PHE A 204 9.71 -5.44 -4.21
C PHE A 204 8.18 -5.40 -4.29
N THR A 205 7.60 -4.40 -4.94
CA THR A 205 6.14 -4.31 -5.15
C THR A 205 5.62 -5.46 -6.00
N LEU A 206 6.33 -5.83 -7.06
CA LEU A 206 6.00 -6.99 -7.91
C LEU A 206 5.91 -8.27 -7.08
N ARG A 207 6.93 -8.57 -6.29
CA ARG A 207 6.99 -9.79 -5.47
C ARG A 207 5.84 -9.84 -4.45
N ILE A 208 5.43 -8.70 -3.91
CA ILE A 208 4.26 -8.64 -3.02
C ILE A 208 2.96 -8.89 -3.76
N VAL A 209 2.74 -8.27 -4.92
CA VAL A 209 1.54 -8.50 -5.74
C VAL A 209 1.43 -9.99 -6.10
N GLN A 210 2.51 -10.58 -6.60
CA GLN A 210 2.59 -12.01 -6.93
C GLN A 210 2.25 -12.88 -5.73
N ARG A 211 2.85 -12.63 -4.57
CA ARG A 211 2.59 -13.36 -3.33
C ARG A 211 1.14 -13.28 -2.91
N ILE A 212 0.54 -12.08 -2.94
CA ILE A 212 -0.86 -11.89 -2.57
C ILE A 212 -1.79 -12.67 -3.52
N CYS A 213 -1.54 -12.62 -4.82
CA CYS A 213 -2.33 -13.38 -5.81
C CYS A 213 -2.26 -14.89 -5.56
N ILE A 214 -1.05 -15.43 -5.35
CA ILE A 214 -0.85 -16.87 -5.12
C ILE A 214 -1.49 -17.29 -3.79
N GLU A 215 -1.34 -16.50 -2.74
CA GLU A 215 -1.92 -16.78 -1.43
C GLU A 215 -3.45 -16.69 -1.45
N TYR A 216 -4.02 -15.70 -2.14
CA TYR A 216 -5.46 -15.57 -2.35
C TYR A 216 -6.02 -16.82 -3.03
N GLN A 217 -5.38 -17.29 -4.10
CA GLN A 217 -5.80 -18.50 -4.81
C GLN A 217 -5.74 -19.74 -3.91
N ALA A 218 -4.67 -19.88 -3.12
CA ALA A 218 -4.51 -20.96 -2.17
C ALA A 218 -5.64 -20.96 -1.12
N LEU A 219 -5.99 -19.78 -0.59
CA LEU A 219 -7.06 -19.61 0.39
C LEU A 219 -8.44 -19.95 -0.19
N VAL A 220 -8.76 -19.48 -1.40
CA VAL A 220 -10.01 -19.82 -2.10
C VAL A 220 -10.10 -21.32 -2.35
N THR A 221 -9.00 -21.93 -2.82
CA THR A 221 -8.92 -23.38 -3.07
C THR A 221 -9.13 -24.17 -1.78
N PHE A 222 -8.50 -23.74 -0.69
CA PHE A 222 -8.67 -24.37 0.60
C PHE A 222 -10.12 -24.32 1.06
N GLU A 223 -10.73 -23.13 1.08
CA GLU A 223 -12.10 -22.92 1.54
C GLU A 223 -13.14 -23.68 0.72
N ARG A 224 -13.01 -23.68 -0.62
CA ARG A 224 -14.01 -24.29 -1.50
C ARG A 224 -13.83 -25.80 -1.69
N SER A 225 -12.60 -26.30 -1.67
CA SER A 225 -12.31 -27.66 -2.12
C SER A 225 -11.73 -28.55 -1.04
N ILE A 226 -10.88 -28.02 -0.16
CA ILE A 226 -10.03 -28.85 0.72
C ILE A 226 -10.56 -28.92 2.16
N LYS A 227 -11.15 -27.83 2.67
CA LYS A 227 -11.59 -27.68 4.06
C LYS A 227 -12.52 -28.80 4.55
N LYS A 228 -13.43 -29.28 3.69
CA LYS A 228 -14.35 -30.40 4.00
C LYS A 228 -13.63 -31.71 4.34
N TYR A 229 -12.45 -31.95 3.79
CA TYR A 229 -11.66 -33.14 4.07
C TYR A 229 -10.92 -33.00 5.41
N VAL A 230 -10.31 -31.85 5.65
CA VAL A 230 -9.54 -31.56 6.87
C VAL A 230 -10.42 -31.56 8.11
N ARG A 231 -11.69 -31.16 7.99
CA ARG A 231 -12.67 -31.22 9.07
C ARG A 231 -13.33 -32.58 9.27
N PHE A 232 -12.97 -33.59 8.47
CA PHE A 232 -13.63 -34.90 8.44
C PHE A 232 -15.16 -34.79 8.17
N GLU A 233 -15.61 -33.71 7.53
CA GLU A 233 -17.00 -33.51 7.10
C GLU A 233 -17.31 -34.36 5.85
N ALA A 234 -16.29 -34.66 5.04
CA ALA A 234 -16.36 -35.70 4.04
C ALA A 234 -16.46 -37.07 4.75
N GLY A 235 -17.54 -37.82 4.49
CA GLY A 235 -17.75 -39.16 5.03
C GLY A 235 -16.62 -40.16 4.68
N PRO A 236 -16.69 -41.40 5.19
CA PRO A 236 -15.60 -42.38 5.19
C PRO A 236 -15.18 -42.95 3.81
N ASP A 237 -15.54 -42.31 2.70
CA ASP A 237 -15.06 -42.65 1.33
C ASP A 237 -13.58 -42.25 1.10
N LEU A 238 -12.76 -42.38 2.15
CA LEU A 238 -11.29 -42.24 2.18
C LEU A 238 -10.57 -43.39 1.44
N ASN A 239 -11.30 -44.33 0.83
CA ASN A 239 -10.75 -45.46 0.07
C ASN A 239 -10.16 -45.09 -1.30
N ARG A 240 -9.98 -43.80 -1.60
CA ARG A 240 -9.40 -43.34 -2.86
C ARG A 240 -7.87 -43.36 -2.79
N THR A 241 -7.28 -44.39 -3.39
CA THR A 241 -5.87 -44.46 -3.77
C THR A 241 -5.57 -43.46 -4.89
N GLN A 242 -5.58 -42.17 -4.56
CA GLN A 242 -5.32 -41.13 -5.55
C GLN A 242 -3.92 -40.56 -5.39
N THR A 243 -3.20 -40.52 -6.51
CA THR A 243 -1.92 -39.82 -6.61
C THR A 243 -2.11 -38.36 -6.25
N ALA A 244 -1.13 -37.80 -5.54
CA ALA A 244 -1.13 -36.40 -5.18
C ALA A 244 -1.27 -35.52 -6.43
N ASP A 245 -2.00 -34.41 -6.30
CA ASP A 245 -1.97 -33.34 -7.27
C ASP A 245 -0.69 -32.54 -7.07
N LEU A 246 0.32 -32.84 -7.88
CA LEU A 246 1.63 -32.21 -7.80
C LEU A 246 1.62 -30.75 -8.28
N SER A 247 0.49 -30.20 -8.72
CA SER A 247 0.35 -28.76 -8.92
C SER A 247 0.39 -27.98 -7.60
N PHE A 248 0.08 -28.61 -6.47
CA PHE A 248 0.19 -27.98 -5.15
C PHE A 248 1.58 -28.13 -4.53
N MET A 249 1.93 -27.17 -3.67
CA MET A 249 3.16 -27.17 -2.90
C MET A 249 3.17 -28.36 -1.93
N GLY A 250 2.07 -28.54 -1.19
CA GLY A 250 1.94 -29.56 -0.16
C GLY A 250 2.49 -29.14 1.20
N CYS A 251 2.57 -30.08 2.14
CA CYS A 251 3.05 -29.79 3.50
C CYS A 251 3.69 -30.99 4.22
N PHE A 252 4.44 -30.67 5.28
CA PHE A 252 4.95 -31.65 6.25
C PHE A 252 3.98 -31.80 7.43
N THR A 253 3.75 -33.01 7.91
CA THR A 253 2.95 -33.25 9.12
C THR A 253 3.35 -34.54 9.83
N ASN A 254 3.27 -34.55 11.16
CA ASN A 254 3.44 -35.76 11.96
C ASN A 254 2.10 -36.31 12.47
N ASP A 255 0.98 -35.66 12.15
CA ASP A 255 -0.36 -36.10 12.53
C ASP A 255 -0.92 -37.08 11.47
N VAL A 256 -1.03 -38.33 11.87
CA VAL A 256 -1.55 -39.46 11.07
C VAL A 256 -3.00 -39.23 10.60
N LYS A 257 -3.84 -38.58 11.43
CA LYS A 257 -5.24 -38.29 11.06
C LYS A 257 -5.30 -37.26 9.95
N LEU A 258 -4.50 -36.19 10.08
CA LEU A 258 -4.40 -35.15 9.05
C LEU A 258 -3.75 -35.70 7.79
N LEU A 259 -2.75 -36.58 7.91
CA LEU A 259 -2.13 -37.25 6.77
C LEU A 259 -3.18 -37.97 5.91
N THR A 260 -4.08 -38.73 6.55
CA THR A 260 -5.18 -39.44 5.86
C THR A 260 -6.12 -38.47 5.14
N ALA A 261 -6.51 -37.38 5.81
CA ALA A 261 -7.37 -36.36 5.22
C ALA A 261 -6.72 -35.67 4.01
N LEU A 262 -5.42 -35.38 4.08
CA LEU A 262 -4.65 -34.74 3.01
C LEU A 262 -4.45 -35.65 1.80
N ILE A 263 -4.23 -36.95 2.02
CA ILE A 263 -4.22 -37.96 0.94
C ILE A 263 -5.56 -37.96 0.20
N ALA A 264 -6.67 -37.98 0.94
CA ALA A 264 -8.00 -37.96 0.34
C ALA A 264 -8.31 -36.65 -0.40
N ALA A 265 -7.75 -35.54 0.06
CA ALA A 265 -7.79 -34.24 -0.61
C ALA A 265 -6.78 -34.14 -1.78
N ARG A 266 -6.01 -35.19 -2.07
CA ARG A 266 -4.92 -35.24 -3.05
C ARG A 266 -3.82 -34.20 -2.84
N ILE A 267 -3.65 -33.68 -1.62
CA ILE A 267 -2.59 -32.75 -1.30
C ILE A 267 -1.27 -33.51 -1.16
N PRO A 268 -0.17 -33.07 -1.81
CA PRO A 268 1.15 -33.63 -1.56
C PRO A 268 1.50 -33.51 -0.08
N VAL A 269 1.81 -34.63 0.57
CA VAL A 269 2.04 -34.63 2.01
C VAL A 269 3.21 -35.52 2.38
N TRP A 270 4.03 -35.05 3.31
CA TRP A 270 5.22 -35.72 3.80
C TRP A 270 5.16 -35.85 5.31
N SER A 271 5.39 -37.06 5.80
CA SER A 271 5.54 -37.36 7.22
C SER A 271 7.00 -37.44 7.60
N VAL A 272 7.36 -36.82 8.72
CA VAL A 272 8.73 -36.80 9.22
C VAL A 272 8.79 -37.68 10.46
N HIS A 273 9.67 -38.68 10.43
CA HIS A 273 9.81 -39.67 11.49
C HIS A 273 11.24 -39.68 12.00
N ASP A 274 11.40 -40.02 13.28
CA ASP A 274 12.71 -40.43 13.79
C ASP A 274 13.16 -41.71 13.08
N ILE A 275 14.46 -41.81 12.80
CA ILE A 275 15.05 -43.01 12.18
C ILE A 275 14.76 -44.28 13.00
N ASP A 276 14.64 -44.15 14.31
CA ASP A 276 14.31 -45.25 15.22
C ASP A 276 12.91 -45.82 14.98
N ALA A 277 11.97 -45.01 14.45
CA ALA A 277 10.62 -45.48 14.13
C ALA A 277 10.62 -46.56 13.04
N VAL A 278 11.60 -46.51 12.12
CA VAL A 278 11.76 -47.53 11.08
C VAL A 278 12.27 -48.85 11.67
N PHE A 279 13.24 -48.79 12.58
CA PHE A 279 13.79 -49.98 13.23
C PHE A 279 12.78 -50.67 14.16
N ASN A 280 11.85 -49.90 14.73
CA ASN A 280 10.77 -50.40 15.57
C ASN A 280 9.58 -50.99 14.79
N LYS A 281 9.71 -51.23 13.46
CA LYS A 281 8.67 -51.78 12.57
C LYS A 281 7.36 -50.99 12.53
N GLN A 282 7.41 -49.68 12.79
CA GLN A 282 6.21 -48.84 12.73
C GLN A 282 5.89 -48.35 11.31
N LEU A 283 6.79 -48.56 10.35
CA LEU A 283 6.68 -48.04 8.98
C LEU A 283 6.97 -49.13 7.95
N ASN A 284 6.14 -49.23 6.92
CA ASN A 284 6.40 -50.04 5.73
C ASN A 284 6.93 -49.15 4.60
N ILE A 285 8.10 -49.49 4.04
CA ILE A 285 8.78 -48.67 3.04
C ILE A 285 8.73 -49.38 1.67
N CYS A 286 8.12 -48.73 0.67
CA CYS A 286 8.02 -49.29 -0.68
C CYS A 286 9.24 -48.93 -1.54
N CYS A 287 9.71 -47.68 -1.51
CA CYS A 287 10.93 -47.28 -2.20
C CYS A 287 11.73 -46.21 -1.45
N ILE A 288 13.03 -46.18 -1.72
CA ILE A 288 14.00 -45.23 -1.15
C ILE A 288 14.59 -44.42 -2.29
N GLY A 289 14.61 -43.09 -2.16
CA GLY A 289 15.26 -42.23 -3.13
C GLY A 289 16.00 -41.06 -2.49
N ALA A 290 16.42 -40.11 -3.33
CA ALA A 290 17.16 -38.92 -2.89
C ALA A 290 16.20 -37.83 -2.39
N SER A 291 16.59 -37.18 -1.28
CA SER A 291 15.90 -35.96 -0.87
C SER A 291 16.16 -34.85 -1.89
N THR A 292 15.13 -34.04 -2.15
CA THR A 292 15.29 -32.77 -2.86
C THR A 292 15.71 -31.71 -1.86
N ASP A 293 16.92 -31.19 -2.03
CA ASP A 293 17.47 -30.16 -1.17
C ASP A 293 16.86 -28.78 -1.50
N PRO A 294 16.56 -27.93 -0.50
CA PRO A 294 16.33 -26.51 -0.72
C PRO A 294 17.51 -25.78 -1.39
N ASP A 295 18.68 -26.37 -1.58
CA ASP A 295 19.81 -25.76 -2.33
C ASP A 295 19.46 -25.26 -3.76
N ASN A 296 18.35 -25.69 -4.35
CA ASN A 296 17.84 -25.15 -5.62
C ASN A 296 16.98 -23.87 -5.44
N LEU A 297 16.69 -23.47 -4.20
CA LEU A 297 16.11 -22.17 -3.88
C LEU A 297 17.18 -21.10 -4.05
N VAL A 298 16.76 -19.88 -4.34
CA VAL A 298 17.66 -18.74 -4.51
C VAL A 298 18.31 -18.43 -3.16
N ASP A 299 19.54 -18.93 -2.94
CA ASP A 299 20.35 -18.62 -1.75
C ASP A 299 21.08 -17.28 -1.96
N GLU A 300 20.29 -16.22 -2.14
CA GLU A 300 20.82 -14.87 -2.16
C GLU A 300 21.12 -14.38 -0.74
N GLN A 301 22.17 -13.58 -0.63
CA GLN A 301 22.58 -12.99 0.64
C GLN A 301 21.45 -12.15 1.26
N HIS A 302 21.52 -11.93 2.57
CA HIS A 302 20.60 -11.03 3.25
C HIS A 302 20.58 -9.67 2.55
N ARG A 303 19.38 -9.12 2.35
CA ARG A 303 19.26 -7.77 1.82
C ARG A 303 19.86 -6.83 2.86
N SER A 304 20.96 -6.17 2.53
CA SER A 304 21.67 -5.22 3.40
C SER A 304 20.88 -3.92 3.65
N SER A 305 19.57 -3.90 3.35
CA SER A 305 18.74 -2.73 3.62
C SER A 305 18.67 -2.52 5.13
N ARG A 306 18.98 -1.28 5.55
CA ARG A 306 19.04 -0.80 6.94
C ARG A 306 17.73 -0.94 7.74
N VAL A 307 16.73 -1.66 7.23
CA VAL A 307 15.39 -1.80 7.80
C VAL A 307 15.14 -3.28 8.13
N ARG A 308 15.28 -3.56 9.43
CA ARG A 308 14.97 -4.77 10.20
C ARG A 308 15.76 -6.04 9.86
N GLY A 309 16.45 -6.56 10.89
CA GLY A 309 17.02 -7.91 10.93
C GLY A 309 15.93 -8.99 10.96
N ILE A 310 16.15 -10.04 11.76
CA ILE A 310 15.22 -11.18 11.89
C ILE A 310 13.78 -10.69 12.11
N LEU A 311 12.88 -11.03 11.18
CA LEU A 311 11.45 -10.65 11.19
C LEU A 311 10.66 -11.47 12.20
N TYR A 312 11.07 -12.73 12.37
CA TYR A 312 10.49 -13.68 13.29
C TYR A 312 11.57 -14.64 13.77
N GLU A 313 11.64 -14.86 15.08
CA GLU A 313 12.43 -15.92 15.67
C GLU A 313 11.52 -16.77 16.57
N GLY A 314 11.39 -18.06 16.27
CA GLY A 314 10.51 -18.93 17.03
C GLY A 314 10.20 -20.25 16.35
N SER A 315 9.13 -20.93 16.77
CA SER A 315 8.77 -22.26 16.26
C SER A 315 8.44 -22.24 14.75
N GLN A 316 8.95 -23.24 14.03
CA GLN A 316 8.68 -23.46 12.60
C GLN A 316 7.20 -23.73 12.27
N THR A 317 6.44 -24.23 13.25
CA THR A 317 5.02 -24.57 13.10
C THR A 317 4.09 -23.41 13.45
N SER A 318 4.62 -22.29 13.94
CA SER A 318 3.80 -21.17 14.41
C SER A 318 3.27 -20.33 13.25
N GLY A 319 1.96 -20.08 13.24
CA GLY A 319 1.34 -19.11 12.33
C GLY A 319 1.87 -17.67 12.48
N ALA A 320 2.47 -17.34 13.63
CA ALA A 320 3.08 -16.03 13.87
C ALA A 320 4.19 -15.71 12.86
N LYS A 321 4.86 -16.73 12.32
CA LYS A 321 5.88 -16.62 11.29
C LYS A 321 5.33 -15.98 10.01
N TYR A 322 4.24 -16.53 9.49
CA TYR A 322 3.58 -16.04 8.28
C TYR A 322 2.91 -14.69 8.50
N ARG A 323 2.39 -14.46 9.71
CA ARG A 323 1.90 -13.14 10.12
C ARG A 323 3.02 -12.10 10.07
N ALA A 324 4.19 -12.38 10.62
CA ALA A 324 5.32 -11.45 10.58
C ALA A 324 5.78 -11.14 9.15
N MET A 325 5.84 -12.16 8.27
CA MET A 325 6.11 -11.95 6.83
C MET A 325 5.06 -11.03 6.21
N ARG A 326 3.78 -11.34 6.43
CA ARG A 326 2.65 -10.61 5.84
C ARG A 326 2.59 -9.17 6.35
N ASP A 327 2.69 -8.97 7.66
CA ASP A 327 2.71 -7.66 8.32
C ASP A 327 3.88 -6.83 7.81
N TYR A 328 5.06 -7.43 7.62
CA TYR A 328 6.20 -6.73 7.05
C TYR A 328 5.89 -6.27 5.61
N LEU A 329 5.42 -7.17 4.74
CA LEU A 329 5.12 -6.83 3.35
C LEU A 329 3.96 -5.83 3.24
N PHE A 330 2.91 -5.99 4.06
CA PHE A 330 1.73 -5.13 4.10
C PHE A 330 2.04 -3.78 4.74
N LEU A 331 2.93 -3.71 5.71
CA LEU A 331 3.42 -2.44 6.23
C LEU A 331 4.14 -1.69 5.11
N HIS A 332 4.99 -2.37 4.34
CA HIS A 332 5.68 -1.71 3.24
C HIS A 332 4.68 -1.31 2.15
N MET A 333 3.81 -2.21 1.67
CA MET A 333 2.71 -1.90 0.74
C MET A 333 1.81 -0.76 1.24
N GLY A 334 1.33 -0.85 2.47
CA GLY A 334 0.45 0.10 3.12
C GLY A 334 1.12 1.43 3.43
N ARG A 335 2.43 1.48 3.68
CA ARG A 335 3.19 2.75 3.78
C ARG A 335 3.32 3.47 2.45
N PHE A 336 3.23 2.79 1.29
CA PHE A 336 3.07 3.47 -0.01
C PHE A 336 1.72 4.19 -0.14
N HIS A 337 0.74 3.83 0.70
CA HIS A 337 -0.65 4.26 0.61
C HIS A 337 -1.22 4.81 1.91
N THR A 338 -0.36 5.00 2.92
CA THR A 338 -0.57 5.46 4.30
C THR A 338 -1.21 4.50 5.33
N SER A 339 -0.44 4.30 6.41
CA SER A 339 -0.58 3.76 7.79
C SER A 339 -1.78 2.94 8.30
N ALA A 340 -2.88 2.78 7.58
CA ALA A 340 -4.11 2.21 8.16
C ALA A 340 -4.26 0.68 8.08
N LEU A 341 -3.36 -0.01 7.38
CA LEU A 341 -3.54 -1.44 7.06
C LEU A 341 -2.89 -2.39 8.07
N THR A 342 -2.01 -1.87 8.92
CA THR A 342 -1.35 -2.67 9.96
C THR A 342 -1.78 -2.15 11.32
N GLY A 343 -2.83 -2.73 11.90
CA GLY A 343 -3.28 -2.50 13.28
C GLY A 343 -2.29 -3.01 14.34
N SER A 344 -0.98 -2.88 14.09
CA SER A 344 0.05 -3.17 15.07
C SER A 344 0.31 -1.88 15.86
N GLY A 345 -0.23 -1.85 17.07
CA GLY A 345 -0.15 -0.71 17.98
C GLY A 345 1.30 -0.31 18.27
N SER A 346 1.81 0.66 17.52
CA SER A 346 2.89 1.50 17.99
C SER A 346 2.25 2.70 18.67
N ILE A 347 2.36 2.75 20.00
CA ILE A 347 1.96 3.88 20.82
C ILE A 347 2.86 5.07 20.43
N ALA A 348 2.43 5.86 19.45
CA ALA A 348 3.01 7.17 19.22
C ALA A 348 2.60 8.05 20.41
N SER A 349 3.59 8.53 21.16
CA SER A 349 3.39 9.49 22.24
C SER A 349 2.62 10.70 21.72
N ARG A 350 1.42 10.92 22.28
CA ARG A 350 0.53 12.05 22.01
C ARG A 350 1.29 13.39 22.09
N PRO A 351 1.07 14.33 21.15
CA PRO A 351 1.36 15.74 21.39
C PRO A 351 0.49 16.26 22.55
N PRO A 352 0.92 17.30 23.29
CA PRO A 352 0.13 17.89 24.36
C PRO A 352 -1.22 18.40 23.82
N LEU A 353 -2.28 18.11 24.58
CA LEU A 353 -3.66 18.56 24.33
C LEU A 353 -3.71 20.07 24.11
N LEU A 354 -4.58 20.51 23.20
CA LEU A 354 -4.88 21.92 22.97
C LEU A 354 -5.31 22.58 24.29
N PRO A 355 -4.70 23.71 24.70
CA PRO A 355 -5.21 24.46 25.84
C PRO A 355 -6.57 25.08 25.49
N PRO A 356 -7.54 25.13 26.42
CA PRO A 356 -8.77 25.87 26.22
C PRO A 356 -8.47 27.36 26.04
N LEU A 357 -9.27 28.02 25.19
CA LEU A 357 -9.18 29.45 24.90
C LEU A 357 -9.04 30.29 26.18
N PRO A 358 -8.07 31.21 26.26
CA PRO A 358 -7.94 32.09 27.43
C PRO A 358 -9.11 33.07 27.49
N SER A 359 -9.90 32.93 28.56
CA SER A 359 -10.85 33.94 29.01
C SER A 359 -10.11 35.24 29.37
N ARG A 360 -10.72 36.37 28.97
CA ARG A 360 -10.32 37.75 29.27
C ARG A 360 -9.68 37.88 30.65
N SER A 361 -8.39 38.19 30.67
CA SER A 361 -7.74 38.81 31.83
C SER A 361 -7.05 40.10 31.41
N THR A 362 -7.59 41.19 31.91
CA THR A 362 -7.01 42.54 31.87
C THR A 362 -5.74 42.59 32.71
N ALA A 363 -4.59 42.85 32.09
CA ALA A 363 -3.36 43.19 32.81
C ALA A 363 -2.72 44.47 32.25
N ARG A 364 -2.24 45.28 33.20
CA ARG A 364 -1.85 46.69 33.09
C ARG A 364 -0.58 46.92 32.27
N THR A 365 -0.61 48.08 31.64
CA THR A 365 0.45 48.83 30.99
C THR A 365 1.72 48.98 31.85
N THR A 366 2.88 48.74 31.24
CA THR A 366 4.09 49.52 31.53
C THR A 366 4.67 50.03 30.21
N ALA A 367 4.81 51.35 30.13
CA ALA A 367 5.25 52.07 28.96
C ALA A 367 6.79 52.04 28.86
N SER A 368 7.32 51.70 27.69
CA SER A 368 8.68 52.08 27.30
C SER A 368 8.64 52.76 25.94
N HIS A 369 9.30 53.91 25.86
CA HIS A 369 9.34 54.79 24.71
C HIS A 369 10.03 54.11 23.51
N SER A 370 9.32 54.01 22.38
CA SER A 370 9.91 53.66 21.09
C SER A 370 9.75 54.81 20.09
N ARG A 371 10.83 55.01 19.32
CA ARG A 371 11.04 56.06 18.30
C ARG A 371 9.94 56.07 17.21
N PRO A 372 9.74 57.19 16.49
CA PRO A 372 8.67 57.32 15.51
C PRO A 372 8.86 56.31 14.37
N ARG A 373 7.98 55.31 14.34
CA ARG A 373 7.89 54.32 13.27
C ARG A 373 7.16 54.98 12.11
N LYS A 374 7.75 54.90 10.91
CA LYS A 374 7.11 55.25 9.64
C LYS A 374 5.68 54.69 9.61
N GLU A 375 4.75 55.51 9.11
CA GLU A 375 3.32 55.23 9.04
C GLU A 375 3.05 53.76 8.62
N PRO A 376 2.14 53.07 9.35
CA PRO A 376 1.81 51.69 9.01
C PRO A 376 1.18 51.68 7.61
N TYR A 377 1.79 50.92 6.71
CA TYR A 377 1.16 50.49 5.47
C TYR A 377 -0.30 50.04 5.76
N PRO A 378 -1.27 50.37 4.89
CA PRO A 378 -2.66 49.97 5.09
C PRO A 378 -2.71 48.48 5.40
N SER A 379 -3.40 48.15 6.49
CA SER A 379 -3.55 46.78 7.01
C SER A 379 -3.80 45.84 5.85
N ARG A 380 -2.84 44.93 5.61
CA ARG A 380 -2.94 43.87 4.63
C ARG A 380 -4.33 43.26 4.76
N SER A 381 -5.07 43.15 3.65
CA SER A 381 -6.40 42.54 3.60
C SER A 381 -6.48 41.35 4.56
N ALA A 382 -7.39 41.41 5.52
CA ALA A 382 -7.64 40.31 6.46
C ALA A 382 -8.27 39.09 5.77
N ARG A 383 -8.44 39.09 4.45
CA ARG A 383 -9.04 37.99 3.69
C ARG A 383 -8.00 37.29 2.81
N LEU A 384 -8.16 35.99 2.68
CA LEU A 384 -7.42 35.17 1.73
C LEU A 384 -7.90 35.45 0.31
N VAL A 385 -6.98 35.49 -0.64
CA VAL A 385 -7.27 35.76 -2.06
C VAL A 385 -6.81 34.58 -2.89
N LEU A 386 -7.71 34.08 -3.74
CA LEU A 386 -7.40 33.04 -4.70
C LEU A 386 -6.67 33.64 -5.92
N PRO A 387 -5.48 33.13 -6.29
CA PRO A 387 -4.83 33.55 -7.53
C PRO A 387 -5.66 33.15 -8.77
N VAL A 388 -5.86 34.08 -9.69
CA VAL A 388 -6.56 33.83 -10.96
C VAL A 388 -5.55 33.97 -12.11
N HIS A 389 -5.46 32.93 -12.95
CA HIS A 389 -4.61 32.94 -14.14
C HIS A 389 -5.16 31.98 -15.20
N THR A 390 -4.96 32.27 -16.49
CA THR A 390 -5.46 31.44 -17.61
C THR A 390 -4.98 29.98 -17.56
N PHE A 391 -3.79 29.74 -17.01
CA PHE A 391 -3.21 28.40 -16.85
C PHE A 391 -3.59 27.70 -15.54
N LEU A 392 -4.13 28.43 -14.55
CA LEU A 392 -4.55 27.81 -13.30
C LEU A 392 -5.95 27.21 -13.48
N PRO A 393 -6.15 25.94 -13.09
CA PRO A 393 -7.49 25.37 -12.99
C PRO A 393 -8.26 26.05 -11.86
N ALA A 394 -9.59 26.11 -11.99
CA ALA A 394 -10.45 26.78 -11.01
C ALA A 394 -11.00 25.78 -9.98
N PRO A 395 -11.05 26.12 -8.68
CA PRO A 395 -11.76 25.33 -7.69
C PRO A 395 -13.29 25.48 -7.86
N PRO A 396 -14.10 24.53 -7.34
CA PRO A 396 -15.54 24.70 -7.31
C PRO A 396 -15.93 25.93 -6.49
N ARG A 397 -17.07 26.55 -6.85
CA ARG A 397 -17.50 27.83 -6.26
C ARG A 397 -17.61 27.82 -4.73
N ALA A 398 -18.05 26.71 -4.13
CA ALA A 398 -18.13 26.57 -2.67
C ALA A 398 -16.75 26.72 -2.01
N TRP A 399 -15.70 26.17 -2.62
CA TRP A 399 -14.33 26.24 -2.13
C TRP A 399 -13.72 27.63 -2.27
N SER A 400 -13.90 28.29 -3.42
CA SER A 400 -13.43 29.67 -3.58
C SER A 400 -14.15 30.64 -2.63
N ALA A 401 -15.47 30.53 -2.51
CA ALA A 401 -16.25 31.39 -1.63
C ALA A 401 -15.91 31.17 -0.15
N ALA A 402 -15.68 29.92 0.25
CA ALA A 402 -15.23 29.60 1.59
C ALA A 402 -13.83 30.16 1.88
N LEU A 403 -12.87 30.06 0.93
CA LEU A 403 -11.54 30.64 1.11
C LEU A 403 -11.60 32.15 1.34
N GLU A 404 -12.40 32.86 0.53
CA GLU A 404 -12.53 34.32 0.59
C GLU A 404 -13.27 34.83 1.83
N SER A 405 -14.07 33.97 2.49
CA SER A 405 -14.81 34.32 3.69
C SER A 405 -14.00 34.17 4.98
N ILE A 406 -12.88 33.43 4.95
CA ILE A 406 -12.03 33.21 6.13
C ILE A 406 -11.36 34.51 6.58
N ASP A 407 -11.49 34.79 7.89
CA ASP A 407 -10.70 35.80 8.58
C ASP A 407 -9.25 35.30 8.77
N ALA A 408 -8.34 35.86 7.98
CA ALA A 408 -6.91 35.56 7.95
C ALA A 408 -6.12 36.26 9.07
N HIS A 409 -6.75 36.65 10.16
CA HIS A 409 -6.05 37.24 11.30
C HIS A 409 -5.17 36.20 12.01
N GLU A 410 -3.88 36.51 12.19
CA GLU A 410 -2.88 35.57 12.73
C GLU A 410 -3.17 35.17 14.19
N SER A 411 -3.94 35.97 14.94
CA SER A 411 -4.34 35.66 16.32
C SER A 411 -5.30 34.48 16.45
N ARG A 412 -5.92 34.04 15.34
CA ARG A 412 -6.81 32.87 15.32
C ARG A 412 -6.04 31.56 15.21
N CYS A 413 -4.77 31.63 14.83
CA CYS A 413 -3.94 30.47 14.61
C CYS A 413 -3.23 30.06 15.90
N LEU A 414 -2.77 28.81 15.96
CA LEU A 414 -1.90 28.32 17.04
C LEU A 414 -0.70 29.24 17.25
N ASP A 415 -0.08 29.22 18.43
CA ASP A 415 1.15 29.97 18.64
C ASP A 415 2.26 29.53 17.67
N LYS A 416 3.08 30.47 17.19
CA LYS A 416 4.13 30.20 16.20
C LYS A 416 5.09 29.07 16.62
N SER A 417 5.35 28.93 17.92
CA SER A 417 6.19 27.87 18.50
C SER A 417 5.55 26.48 18.45
N SER A 418 4.21 26.43 18.41
CA SER A 418 3.41 25.20 18.46
C SER A 418 2.83 24.84 17.09
N ARG A 419 2.92 25.75 16.11
CA ARG A 419 2.50 25.49 14.73
C ARG A 419 3.37 24.41 14.10
N PRO A 420 2.77 23.46 13.37
CA PRO A 420 3.54 22.58 12.49
C PRO A 420 4.29 23.39 11.43
N ASN A 421 5.25 22.75 10.76
CA ASN A 421 5.93 23.35 9.62
C ASN A 421 4.89 23.80 8.57
N SER A 422 4.81 25.10 8.32
CA SER A 422 3.86 25.72 7.39
C SER A 422 4.27 25.60 5.92
N GLY A 423 5.34 24.85 5.63
CA GLY A 423 5.75 24.52 4.26
C GLY A 423 4.71 23.70 3.49
N TYR A 424 5.05 23.42 2.24
CA TYR A 424 4.23 22.67 1.30
C TYR A 424 4.92 21.36 0.92
N PHE A 425 4.12 20.30 0.80
CA PHE A 425 4.60 19.00 0.34
C PHE A 425 5.04 19.02 -1.12
N LEU A 426 4.35 19.82 -1.95
CA LEU A 426 4.63 20.03 -3.36
C LEU A 426 4.69 21.54 -3.65
N PRO A 427 5.32 21.99 -4.75
CA PRO A 427 5.28 23.39 -5.13
C PRO A 427 3.83 23.85 -5.34
N ARG A 428 3.49 25.05 -4.85
CA ARG A 428 2.15 25.60 -5.10
C ARG A 428 1.92 25.85 -6.60
N PRO A 429 0.71 25.60 -7.11
CA PRO A 429 0.39 25.84 -8.52
C PRO A 429 0.64 27.28 -8.99
N ASP A 430 0.38 28.28 -8.15
CA ASP A 430 0.57 29.70 -8.47
C ASP A 430 2.06 30.13 -8.53
N LEU A 431 2.97 29.30 -8.00
CA LEU A 431 4.41 29.52 -8.16
C LEU A 431 4.79 29.57 -9.65
N PHE A 432 4.13 28.74 -10.47
CA PHE A 432 4.39 28.61 -11.90
C PHE A 432 3.76 29.73 -12.74
N THR A 433 2.84 30.52 -12.19
CA THR A 433 2.20 31.63 -12.90
C THR A 433 2.63 33.01 -12.38
N SER A 434 3.39 33.03 -11.28
CA SER A 434 3.94 34.26 -10.67
C SER A 434 5.13 34.89 -11.42
N ALA A 435 5.63 34.26 -12.48
CA ALA A 435 6.83 34.67 -13.20
C ALA A 435 6.51 35.12 -14.65
N THR A 436 7.53 35.60 -15.37
CA THR A 436 7.41 35.80 -16.82
C THR A 436 7.13 34.47 -17.51
N HIS A 437 6.42 34.49 -18.64
CA HIS A 437 6.05 33.28 -19.38
C HIS A 437 7.25 32.33 -19.64
N GLU A 438 8.39 32.89 -20.04
CA GLU A 438 9.63 32.13 -20.26
C GLU A 438 10.14 31.44 -18.98
N ASN A 439 10.13 32.15 -17.85
CA ASN A 439 10.54 31.58 -16.56
C ASN A 439 9.54 30.55 -16.05
N SER A 440 8.24 30.76 -16.29
CA SER A 440 7.19 29.79 -15.99
C SER A 440 7.43 28.48 -16.73
N ILE A 441 7.76 28.53 -18.03
CA ILE A 441 8.10 27.34 -18.83
C ILE A 441 9.29 26.60 -18.21
N LYS A 442 10.35 27.32 -17.84
CA LYS A 442 11.53 26.75 -17.18
C LYS A 442 11.17 26.05 -15.87
N LEU A 443 10.32 26.66 -15.04
CA LEU A 443 9.87 26.07 -13.77
C LEU A 443 9.01 24.82 -13.98
N VAL A 444 8.07 24.83 -14.93
CA VAL A 444 7.26 23.64 -15.24
C VAL A 444 8.14 22.51 -15.79
N ASN A 445 9.08 22.82 -16.67
CA ASN A 445 10.03 21.82 -17.18
C ASN A 445 10.87 21.21 -16.06
N ALA A 446 11.35 22.04 -15.12
CA ALA A 446 12.08 21.56 -13.94
C ALA A 446 11.20 20.69 -13.05
N TRP A 447 9.95 21.10 -12.81
CA TRP A 447 8.98 20.31 -12.03
C TRP A 447 8.77 18.94 -12.65
N LEU A 448 8.46 18.86 -13.94
CA LEU A 448 8.18 17.59 -14.61
C LEU A 448 9.36 16.61 -14.53
N ARG A 449 10.60 17.10 -14.47
CA ARG A 449 11.80 16.27 -14.30
C ARG A 449 11.95 15.72 -12.89
N ILE A 450 11.71 16.56 -11.88
CA ILE A 450 11.83 16.14 -10.49
C ILE A 450 10.56 15.46 -9.95
N ARG A 451 9.44 15.56 -10.68
CA ARG A 451 8.12 15.05 -10.29
C ARG A 451 8.19 13.60 -9.84
N GLY A 452 8.76 12.72 -10.66
CA GLY A 452 8.86 11.28 -10.33
C GLY A 452 9.60 11.03 -9.02
N PHE A 453 10.68 11.77 -8.77
CA PHE A 453 11.49 11.67 -7.55
C PHE A 453 10.77 12.19 -6.31
N VAL A 454 10.08 13.34 -6.44
CA VAL A 454 9.30 13.91 -5.34
C VAL A 454 8.14 12.97 -4.97
N LEU A 455 7.44 12.41 -5.96
CA LEU A 455 6.37 11.45 -5.70
C LEU A 455 6.92 10.12 -5.14
N LEU A 456 8.08 9.67 -5.61
CA LEU A 456 8.78 8.51 -5.05
C LEU A 456 9.15 8.73 -3.57
N ALA A 457 9.58 9.93 -3.19
CA ALA A 457 9.85 10.25 -1.79
C ALA A 457 8.63 10.04 -0.91
N TYR A 458 7.47 10.47 -1.40
CA TYR A 458 6.22 10.34 -0.66
C TYR A 458 5.61 8.95 -0.73
N SER A 459 5.94 8.14 -1.73
CA SER A 459 5.52 6.75 -1.80
C SER A 459 6.47 5.82 -1.02
N THR A 460 7.73 6.19 -0.82
CA THR A 460 8.71 5.32 -0.17
C THR A 460 8.34 5.06 1.29
N PRO A 461 8.27 3.79 1.73
CA PRO A 461 8.11 3.44 3.14
C PRO A 461 9.31 3.93 3.94
N THR A 462 9.07 4.93 4.79
CA THR A 462 10.03 5.48 5.75
C THR A 462 9.53 5.22 7.16
N ASP A 463 10.43 5.07 8.14
CA ASP A 463 10.04 5.08 9.56
C ASP A 463 9.59 6.48 10.01
N ILE A 464 9.93 7.51 9.22
CA ILE A 464 9.48 8.89 9.38
C ILE A 464 8.00 8.98 8.99
N SER A 465 7.17 9.45 9.93
CA SER A 465 5.73 9.70 9.71
C SER A 465 5.53 10.81 8.68
N ILE A 466 4.39 10.82 7.96
CA ILE A 466 4.06 11.94 7.05
C ILE A 466 4.13 13.31 7.75
N LEU A 467 3.83 13.33 9.06
CA LEU A 467 3.83 14.53 9.89
C LEU A 467 5.23 15.14 10.01
N GLU A 468 6.25 14.30 9.92
CA GLU A 468 7.67 14.63 10.08
C GLU A 468 8.38 14.75 8.74
N ARG A 469 7.70 14.42 7.63
CA ARG A 469 8.29 14.56 6.30
C ARG A 469 8.62 16.02 6.00
N PRO A 470 9.78 16.27 5.39
CA PRO A 470 10.27 17.62 5.15
C PRO A 470 9.31 18.40 4.27
N ARG A 471 9.09 19.68 4.59
CA ARG A 471 8.24 20.59 3.82
C ARG A 471 9.02 21.81 3.44
N LEU A 472 8.88 22.23 2.18
CA LEU A 472 9.57 23.40 1.68
C LEU A 472 8.62 24.59 1.63
N GLY A 473 9.10 25.75 2.08
CA GLY A 473 8.39 27.00 1.86
C GLY A 473 8.35 27.39 0.38
N HIS A 474 7.55 28.39 0.03
CA HIS A 474 7.42 28.89 -1.34
C HIS A 474 8.77 29.31 -1.98
N GLN A 475 9.63 30.00 -1.21
CA GLN A 475 10.93 30.45 -1.72
C GLN A 475 11.94 29.30 -1.89
N PRO A 476 12.10 28.36 -0.94
CA PRO A 476 12.87 27.14 -1.17
C PRO A 476 12.44 26.34 -2.41
N TRP A 477 11.13 26.14 -2.61
CA TRP A 477 10.61 25.48 -3.80
C TRP A 477 11.03 26.19 -5.10
N ARG A 478 10.86 27.52 -5.14
CA ARG A 478 11.22 28.33 -6.31
C ARG A 478 12.71 28.25 -6.62
N GLN A 479 13.55 28.32 -5.60
CA GLN A 479 15.01 28.24 -5.76
C GLN A 479 15.41 26.86 -6.28
N TRP A 480 14.88 25.79 -5.71
CA TRP A 480 15.20 24.43 -6.15
C TRP A 480 14.82 24.20 -7.62
N LEU A 481 13.60 24.58 -8.01
CA LEU A 481 13.16 24.48 -9.41
C LEU A 481 14.01 25.34 -10.36
N SER A 482 14.44 26.54 -9.91
CA SER A 482 15.31 27.40 -10.71
C SER A 482 16.70 26.80 -10.88
N ASP A 483 17.25 26.18 -9.84
CA ASP A 483 18.55 25.49 -9.88
C ASP A 483 18.51 24.31 -10.87
N ILE A 484 17.43 23.52 -10.86
CA ILE A 484 17.21 22.42 -11.81
C ILE A 484 17.04 22.93 -13.26
N ALA A 485 16.39 24.08 -13.43
CA ALA A 485 16.20 24.69 -14.75
C ALA A 485 17.49 25.28 -15.36
N GLY A 486 18.66 25.10 -14.73
CA GLY A 486 19.92 25.68 -15.18
C GLY A 486 20.02 27.17 -14.90
N GLY A 487 19.28 27.68 -13.91
CA GLY A 487 19.37 29.06 -13.47
C GLY A 487 20.81 29.40 -13.08
N THR A 488 21.46 30.28 -13.84
CA THR A 488 22.79 30.80 -13.51
C THR A 488 22.79 31.34 -12.10
N THR A 489 23.71 30.85 -11.26
CA THR A 489 24.03 31.50 -9.99
C THR A 489 24.67 32.86 -10.33
N THR A 490 23.87 33.92 -10.46
CA THR A 490 24.38 35.25 -10.75
C THR A 490 24.91 35.91 -9.48
N GLN A 491 26.20 36.25 -9.54
CA GLN A 491 26.94 37.28 -8.81
C GLN A 491 27.03 37.20 -7.27
N ALA A 492 28.18 37.64 -6.77
CA ALA A 492 28.51 37.74 -5.36
C ALA A 492 27.49 38.62 -4.62
N GLY A 493 26.50 37.97 -4.00
CA GLY A 493 25.52 38.61 -3.13
C GLY A 493 26.13 38.96 -1.78
N SER A 494 25.44 39.82 -1.03
CA SER A 494 25.78 40.19 0.34
C SER A 494 25.90 38.96 1.25
N SER A 495 26.65 39.06 2.36
CA SER A 495 26.83 37.96 3.32
C SER A 495 25.51 37.39 3.88
N GLN A 496 24.45 38.19 3.93
CA GLN A 496 23.12 37.78 4.39
C GLN A 496 22.35 36.99 3.31
N ASP A 497 22.49 37.37 2.04
CA ASP A 497 21.92 36.62 0.92
C ASP A 497 22.61 35.26 0.75
N ASN A 498 23.92 35.19 0.98
CA ASN A 498 24.66 33.93 0.93
C ASN A 498 24.25 32.98 2.06
N ARG A 499 24.01 33.50 3.29
CA ARG A 499 23.45 32.70 4.40
C ARG A 499 22.03 32.21 4.11
N ARG A 500 21.16 33.06 3.57
CA ARG A 500 19.79 32.69 3.20
C ARG A 500 19.75 31.64 2.09
N LYS A 501 20.60 31.78 1.06
CA LYS A 501 20.80 30.77 0.01
C LYS A 501 21.36 29.47 0.59
N GLY A 502 22.30 29.53 1.54
CA GLY A 502 22.82 28.37 2.26
C GLY A 502 21.74 27.58 3.02
N ASN A 503 20.88 28.28 3.77
CA ASN A 503 19.77 27.64 4.49
C ASN A 503 18.75 26.99 3.55
N ILE A 504 18.45 27.63 2.42
CA ILE A 504 17.57 27.06 1.39
C ILE A 504 18.17 25.79 0.79
N LYS A 505 19.46 25.82 0.43
CA LYS A 505 20.17 24.64 -0.08
C LYS A 505 20.18 23.51 0.95
N SER A 506 20.39 23.82 2.23
CA SER A 506 20.33 22.82 3.31
C SER A 506 18.96 22.16 3.41
N ALA A 507 17.87 22.94 3.35
CA ALA A 507 16.51 22.38 3.41
C ALA A 507 16.17 21.51 2.19
N VAL A 508 16.65 21.88 1.00
CA VAL A 508 16.50 21.08 -0.23
C VAL A 508 17.36 19.82 -0.17
N VAL A 509 18.58 19.91 0.36
CA VAL A 509 19.45 18.74 0.55
C VAL A 509 18.87 17.78 1.58
N GLU A 510 18.36 18.27 2.71
CA GLU A 510 17.66 17.46 3.71
C GLU A 510 16.39 16.81 3.12
N PHE A 511 15.63 17.59 2.33
CA PHE A 511 14.50 17.05 1.57
C PHE A 511 14.97 15.90 0.68
N MET A 512 15.98 16.12 -0.17
CA MET A 512 16.56 15.13 -1.08
C MET A 512 17.20 13.93 -0.39
N GLN A 513 17.89 14.11 0.73
CA GLN A 513 18.48 13.02 1.51
C GLN A 513 17.40 12.09 2.04
N ASN A 514 16.29 12.64 2.54
CA ASN A 514 15.11 11.86 2.90
C ASN A 514 14.47 11.13 1.69
N ILE A 515 14.60 11.68 0.47
CA ILE A 515 14.18 10.97 -0.77
C ILE A 515 15.15 9.83 -1.12
N GLN A 516 16.45 10.07 -0.95
CA GLN A 516 17.54 9.19 -1.38
C GLN A 516 17.86 8.09 -0.36
N GLU A 517 17.22 8.05 0.81
CA GLU A 517 17.45 6.99 1.81
C GLU A 517 17.32 5.58 1.19
N GLY A 518 18.47 4.94 0.97
CA GLY A 518 18.59 3.60 0.41
C GLY A 518 18.68 3.52 -1.13
N ASN A 519 18.84 4.64 -1.85
CA ASN A 519 19.04 4.65 -3.29
C ASN A 519 20.01 5.79 -3.74
N ASP A 520 21.31 5.54 -3.60
CA ASP A 520 22.36 6.54 -3.87
C ASP A 520 22.48 6.94 -5.36
N ASP A 521 21.96 6.11 -6.27
CA ASP A 521 22.05 6.29 -7.74
C ASP A 521 20.91 7.15 -8.35
N ILE A 522 19.98 7.62 -7.52
CA ILE A 522 18.85 8.43 -7.94
C ILE A 522 19.31 9.87 -8.21
N GLN A 523 19.24 10.31 -9.47
CA GLN A 523 19.57 11.68 -9.85
C GLN A 523 18.58 12.24 -10.89
N PRO A 524 18.03 13.45 -10.68
CA PRO A 524 17.18 14.10 -11.66
C PRO A 524 17.96 14.51 -12.91
N SER A 525 17.30 14.42 -14.07
CA SER A 525 17.90 14.73 -15.37
C SER A 525 18.11 16.24 -15.58
N ILE A 526 19.33 16.62 -15.93
CA ILE A 526 19.66 17.96 -16.45
C ILE A 526 19.66 17.95 -18.00
N SER A 527 19.06 16.93 -18.63
CA SER A 527 19.01 16.78 -20.10
C SER A 527 18.51 18.05 -20.81
N SER A 528 18.82 18.25 -22.10
CA SER A 528 18.18 19.30 -22.91
C SER A 528 16.84 18.84 -23.51
N THR A 529 16.49 17.56 -23.39
CA THR A 529 15.25 17.01 -23.95
C THR A 529 14.01 17.55 -23.22
N PRO A 530 12.93 17.88 -23.94
CA PRO A 530 11.65 18.24 -23.31
C PRO A 530 11.17 17.10 -22.40
N PRO A 531 10.72 17.39 -21.16
CA PRO A 531 10.14 16.38 -20.31
C PRO A 531 8.83 15.85 -20.89
N LEU A 532 8.45 14.65 -20.48
CA LEU A 532 7.22 14.01 -20.94
C LEU A 532 6.06 14.33 -20.00
N TRP A 533 4.87 14.50 -20.58
CA TRP A 533 3.59 14.56 -19.89
C TRP A 533 2.69 13.46 -20.49
N HIS A 534 2.32 12.47 -19.67
CA HIS A 534 1.61 11.25 -20.09
C HIS A 534 2.18 10.61 -21.37
N GLY A 535 3.51 10.47 -21.44
CA GLY A 535 4.22 9.85 -22.56
C GLY A 535 4.36 10.72 -23.82
N THR A 536 3.93 11.98 -23.78
CA THR A 536 4.08 12.94 -24.88
C THR A 536 4.99 14.10 -24.48
N PRO A 537 5.84 14.65 -25.37
CA PRO A 537 6.65 15.82 -25.04
C PRO A 537 5.79 17.00 -24.58
N PHE A 538 6.17 17.64 -23.47
CA PHE A 538 5.49 18.83 -22.96
C PHE A 538 5.51 19.95 -23.99
N LYS A 539 4.35 20.54 -24.27
CA LYS A 539 4.18 21.64 -25.23
C LYS A 539 3.83 22.93 -24.49
N PRO A 540 4.76 23.90 -24.39
CA PRO A 540 4.55 25.10 -23.59
C PRO A 540 3.45 26.02 -24.15
N ASP A 541 3.13 25.94 -25.44
CA ASP A 541 2.10 26.77 -26.08
C ASP A 541 0.67 26.25 -25.86
N ASP A 542 0.51 25.05 -25.28
CA ASP A 542 -0.80 24.43 -25.07
C ASP A 542 -1.31 24.69 -23.65
N ALA A 543 -2.19 25.68 -23.51
CA ALA A 543 -2.81 26.06 -22.25
C ALA A 543 -3.58 24.91 -21.55
N LEU A 544 -4.07 23.92 -22.30
CA LEU A 544 -4.76 22.77 -21.71
C LEU A 544 -3.78 21.85 -20.97
N ILE A 545 -2.59 21.62 -21.55
CA ILE A 545 -1.53 20.83 -20.91
C ILE A 545 -1.05 21.52 -19.62
N TRP A 546 -0.92 22.85 -19.63
CA TRP A 546 -0.62 23.61 -18.41
C TRP A 546 -1.64 23.36 -17.31
N ARG A 547 -2.93 23.43 -17.65
CA ARG A 547 -4.01 23.18 -16.70
C ARG A 547 -3.97 21.76 -16.16
N GLU A 548 -3.66 20.77 -16.99
CA GLU A 548 -3.49 19.37 -16.56
C GLU A 548 -2.36 19.23 -15.52
N VAL A 549 -1.18 19.81 -15.78
CA VAL A 549 -0.03 19.76 -14.86
C VAL A 549 -0.33 20.46 -13.54
N LEU A 550 -0.89 21.68 -13.61
CA LEU A 550 -1.19 22.47 -12.41
C LEU A 550 -2.39 21.90 -11.64
N TRP A 551 -3.32 21.22 -12.32
CA TRP A 551 -4.41 20.47 -11.70
C TRP A 551 -3.87 19.32 -10.87
N GLU A 552 -2.97 18.49 -11.43
CA GLU A 552 -2.36 17.39 -10.69
C GLU A 552 -1.65 17.89 -9.43
N LEU A 553 -0.85 18.95 -9.56
CA LEU A 553 -0.16 19.58 -8.42
C LEU A 553 -1.15 20.04 -7.35
N SER A 554 -2.24 20.70 -7.75
CA SER A 554 -3.28 21.16 -6.82
C SER A 554 -3.93 19.98 -6.09
N PHE A 555 -4.26 18.94 -6.84
CA PHE A 555 -5.00 17.79 -6.36
C PHE A 555 -4.17 16.89 -5.43
N LEU A 556 -2.92 16.60 -5.79
CA LEU A 556 -2.00 15.86 -4.93
C LEU A 556 -1.63 16.65 -3.67
N SER A 557 -1.41 17.97 -3.80
CA SER A 557 -1.16 18.82 -2.63
C SER A 557 -2.33 18.79 -1.66
N PHE A 558 -3.55 18.96 -2.16
CA PHE A 558 -4.76 18.92 -1.32
C PHE A 558 -4.91 17.57 -0.60
N ARG A 559 -4.67 16.44 -1.28
CA ARG A 559 -4.74 15.11 -0.66
C ARG A 559 -3.73 14.93 0.47
N LEU A 560 -2.48 15.30 0.23
CA LEU A 560 -1.42 15.22 1.23
C LEU A 560 -1.72 16.14 2.43
N GLU A 561 -2.24 17.34 2.17
CA GLU A 561 -2.63 18.29 3.21
C GLU A 561 -3.84 17.83 4.02
N LEU A 562 -4.87 17.27 3.37
CA LEU A 562 -6.05 16.69 4.04
C LEU A 562 -5.63 15.52 4.95
N GLN A 563 -4.83 14.60 4.42
CA GLN A 563 -4.28 13.49 5.19
C GLN A 563 -3.47 13.96 6.40
N ASP A 564 -2.63 14.97 6.21
CA ASP A 564 -1.78 15.51 7.26
C ASP A 564 -2.58 16.16 8.39
N ILE A 565 -3.60 16.97 8.06
CA ILE A 565 -4.47 17.55 9.10
C ILE A 565 -5.34 16.49 9.78
N ASP A 566 -5.83 15.51 9.02
CA ASP A 566 -6.66 14.44 9.53
C ASP A 566 -5.89 13.55 10.51
N ARG A 567 -4.68 13.10 10.15
CA ARG A 567 -3.81 12.35 11.07
C ARG A 567 -3.47 13.13 12.35
N ARG A 568 -3.39 14.46 12.27
CA ARG A 568 -3.05 15.31 13.41
C ARG A 568 -4.22 15.50 14.37
N LEU A 569 -5.44 15.61 13.86
CA LEU A 569 -6.61 15.99 14.65
C LEU A 569 -7.54 14.82 14.94
N SER A 570 -7.54 13.77 14.11
CA SER A 570 -8.47 12.65 14.24
C SER A 570 -8.26 11.87 15.54
N THR A 571 -9.36 11.59 16.23
CA THR A 571 -9.43 10.61 17.31
C THR A 571 -9.87 9.23 16.81
N TRP A 572 -10.05 9.06 15.49
CA TRP A 572 -10.39 7.78 14.88
C TRP A 572 -9.13 6.91 14.85
N ASP A 573 -9.21 5.72 15.42
CA ASP A 573 -8.16 4.71 15.30
C ASP A 573 -7.74 4.52 13.84
N GLU A 574 -6.43 4.63 13.57
CA GLU A 574 -5.86 4.44 12.23
C GLU A 574 -6.09 2.99 11.78
N GLY A 575 -7.17 2.78 11.02
CA GLY A 575 -7.58 1.46 10.56
C GLY A 575 -8.23 1.50 9.17
N PRO A 576 -8.56 0.33 8.58
CA PRO A 576 -9.06 0.25 7.20
C PRO A 576 -10.32 1.10 6.95
N SER A 577 -11.18 1.24 7.94
CA SER A 577 -12.41 2.06 7.86
C SER A 577 -12.12 3.56 7.76
N HIS A 578 -11.18 4.06 8.57
CA HIS A 578 -10.76 5.46 8.54
C HIS A 578 -10.12 5.82 7.21
N HIS A 579 -9.18 4.98 6.75
CA HIS A 579 -8.52 5.18 5.47
C HIS A 579 -9.45 4.99 4.26
N GLY A 580 -10.37 4.02 4.32
CA GLY A 580 -11.41 3.86 3.31
C GLY A 580 -12.25 5.13 3.17
N THR A 581 -12.59 5.77 4.28
CA THR A 581 -13.32 7.05 4.30
C THR A 581 -12.48 8.19 3.73
N LEU A 582 -11.18 8.23 4.01
CA LEU A 582 -10.25 9.18 3.39
C LEU A 582 -10.20 9.02 1.87
N LEU A 583 -10.14 7.79 1.37
CA LEU A 583 -10.19 7.51 -0.07
C LEU A 583 -11.56 7.85 -0.70
N ASP A 584 -12.65 7.71 0.05
CA ASP A 584 -14.00 8.07 -0.42
C ASP A 584 -14.18 9.55 -0.70
N VAL A 585 -13.44 10.42 -0.01
CA VAL A 585 -13.37 11.86 -0.33
C VAL A 585 -12.98 12.08 -1.79
N PHE A 586 -12.19 11.17 -2.37
CA PHE A 586 -11.69 11.27 -3.74
C PHE A 586 -12.31 10.25 -4.71
N CYS A 587 -13.28 9.44 -4.26
CA CYS A 587 -13.81 8.29 -5.01
C CYS A 587 -12.71 7.28 -5.41
N MET A 588 -11.77 7.01 -4.50
CA MET A 588 -10.51 6.32 -4.78
C MET A 588 -10.32 4.96 -4.08
N ARG A 589 -11.40 4.33 -3.61
CA ARG A 589 -11.25 3.04 -2.93
C ARG A 589 -10.44 2.05 -3.76
N GLY A 590 -9.43 1.43 -3.12
CA GLY A 590 -8.52 0.49 -3.77
C GLY A 590 -7.44 1.14 -4.64
N THR A 591 -7.15 2.43 -4.47
CA THR A 591 -6.06 3.12 -5.18
C THR A 591 -5.16 3.90 -4.23
N SER A 592 -3.95 4.23 -4.68
CA SER A 592 -2.99 5.05 -3.93
C SER A 592 -3.46 6.49 -3.77
N LEU A 593 -3.29 7.12 -2.59
CA LEU A 593 -3.48 8.57 -2.43
C LEU A 593 -2.63 9.40 -3.39
N LEU A 594 -1.46 8.89 -3.78
CA LEU A 594 -0.54 9.52 -4.74
C LEU A 594 -0.87 9.20 -6.20
N ARG A 595 -1.81 8.27 -6.48
CA ARG A 595 -2.26 8.02 -7.85
C ARG A 595 -3.01 9.25 -8.35
N CYS A 596 -2.51 9.87 -9.40
CA CYS A 596 -3.20 10.95 -10.08
C CYS A 596 -3.42 10.58 -11.54
N ASP A 597 -4.68 10.53 -11.95
CA ASP A 597 -5.10 10.29 -13.32
C ASP A 597 -6.03 11.41 -13.77
N LEU A 598 -5.90 11.87 -15.01
CA LEU A 598 -6.69 13.00 -15.50
C LEU A 598 -8.20 12.69 -15.56
N GLY A 599 -8.59 11.41 -15.65
CA GLY A 599 -9.97 10.97 -15.54
C GLY A 599 -10.63 11.30 -14.19
N MET A 600 -9.82 11.64 -13.17
CA MET A 600 -10.29 12.00 -11.84
C MET A 600 -10.61 13.48 -11.68
N ALA A 601 -10.29 14.32 -12.67
CA ALA A 601 -10.30 15.77 -12.52
C ALA A 601 -11.64 16.39 -12.15
N ASN A 602 -12.73 15.74 -12.55
CA ASN A 602 -14.09 16.24 -12.36
C ASN A 602 -14.95 15.18 -11.66
N VAL A 603 -14.40 14.52 -10.64
CA VAL A 603 -15.07 13.46 -9.86
C VAL A 603 -14.84 13.67 -8.37
N GLY A 604 -15.67 13.04 -7.54
CA GLY A 604 -15.62 13.16 -6.08
C GLY A 604 -15.98 14.57 -5.65
N LEU A 605 -15.14 15.21 -4.83
CA LEU A 605 -15.33 16.63 -4.46
C LEU A 605 -15.42 17.56 -5.67
N MET A 606 -14.84 17.18 -6.81
CA MET A 606 -14.75 18.00 -8.02
C MET A 606 -15.83 17.66 -9.06
N ASP A 607 -16.80 16.80 -8.76
CA ASP A 607 -17.87 16.48 -9.72
C ASP A 607 -18.73 17.72 -10.03
N VAL A 608 -19.21 17.86 -11.26
CA VAL A 608 -20.11 18.98 -11.63
C VAL A 608 -21.51 18.72 -11.08
N ASP A 609 -21.93 17.45 -11.04
CA ASP A 609 -23.21 17.04 -10.47
C ASP A 609 -23.10 16.96 -8.94
N TRP A 610 -23.87 17.82 -8.27
CA TRP A 610 -23.88 17.89 -6.80
C TRP A 610 -24.31 16.57 -6.15
N ARG A 611 -25.13 15.75 -6.81
CA ARG A 611 -25.54 14.43 -6.28
C ARG A 611 -24.38 13.45 -6.26
N LYS A 612 -23.49 13.52 -7.26
CA LYS A 612 -22.26 12.72 -7.32
C LYS A 612 -21.23 13.22 -6.32
N ARG A 613 -21.10 14.56 -6.16
CA ARG A 613 -20.26 15.16 -5.12
C ARG A 613 -20.68 14.79 -3.71
N GLY A 614 -21.98 14.56 -3.50
CA GLY A 614 -22.55 14.38 -2.16
C GLY A 614 -21.86 13.30 -1.33
N GLN A 615 -21.49 12.17 -1.95
CA GLN A 615 -20.79 11.10 -1.25
C GLN A 615 -19.40 11.55 -0.74
N SER A 616 -18.65 12.30 -1.55
CA SER A 616 -17.32 12.79 -1.17
C SER A 616 -17.39 13.92 -0.13
N VAL A 617 -18.37 14.82 -0.24
CA VAL A 617 -18.63 15.84 0.79
C VAL A 617 -19.01 15.19 2.12
N TRP A 618 -19.82 14.13 2.07
CA TRP A 618 -20.17 13.36 3.27
C TRP A 618 -18.99 12.63 3.87
N ALA A 619 -18.15 11.99 3.06
CA ALA A 619 -16.92 11.35 3.53
C ALA A 619 -15.98 12.37 4.21
N LEU A 620 -15.85 13.57 3.64
CA LEU A 620 -15.07 14.66 4.23
C LEU A 620 -15.66 15.10 5.58
N LYS A 621 -16.99 15.27 5.66
CA LYS A 621 -17.71 15.53 6.91
C LYS A 621 -17.45 14.43 7.95
N THR A 622 -17.49 13.16 7.56
CA THR A 622 -17.26 12.02 8.46
C THR A 622 -15.85 12.03 9.04
N LEU A 623 -14.82 12.30 8.22
CA LEU A 623 -13.45 12.48 8.73
C LEU A 623 -13.40 13.62 9.75
N MET A 624 -13.91 14.79 9.37
CA MET A 624 -13.86 15.98 10.21
C MET A 624 -14.65 15.86 11.51
N ASN A 625 -15.68 15.01 11.54
CA ASN A 625 -16.41 14.72 12.77
C ASN A 625 -15.54 13.99 13.82
N SER A 626 -14.52 13.25 13.39
CA SER A 626 -13.56 12.60 14.29
C SER A 626 -12.46 13.55 14.80
N TRP A 627 -12.36 14.77 14.28
CA TRP A 627 -11.32 15.70 14.70
C TRP A 627 -11.56 16.23 16.11
N ASP A 628 -10.50 16.29 16.91
CA ASP A 628 -10.47 16.83 18.28
C ASP A 628 -10.39 18.36 18.27
N VAL A 629 -11.42 18.99 17.71
CA VAL A 629 -11.61 20.45 17.67
C VAL A 629 -13.09 20.78 17.91
N GLU A 630 -13.37 22.05 18.22
CA GLU A 630 -14.76 22.54 18.28
C GLU A 630 -15.41 22.45 16.90
N LYS A 631 -16.54 21.74 16.81
CA LYS A 631 -17.22 21.41 15.56
C LYS A 631 -18.59 22.09 15.50
N PRO A 632 -18.97 22.72 14.36
CA PRO A 632 -20.30 23.27 14.19
C PRO A 632 -21.34 22.15 13.93
N PRO A 633 -22.65 22.43 14.07
CA PRO A 633 -23.72 21.45 13.82
C PRO A 633 -23.62 20.78 12.44
N ALA A 634 -23.21 21.52 11.42
CA ALA A 634 -22.96 21.02 10.07
C ALA A 634 -22.03 19.80 9.99
N ILE A 635 -21.13 19.62 10.97
CA ILE A 635 -20.19 18.50 11.03
C ILE A 635 -20.76 17.36 11.90
N THR A 636 -21.39 17.69 13.02
CA THR A 636 -21.86 16.71 14.02
C THR A 636 -23.22 16.12 13.70
N ASP A 637 -24.09 16.86 13.02
CA ASP A 637 -25.49 16.46 12.80
C ASP A 637 -25.58 15.26 11.86
N GLY A 638 -26.60 14.43 12.10
CA GLY A 638 -26.91 13.30 11.24
C GLY A 638 -27.41 13.71 9.84
N PRO A 639 -27.62 12.74 8.94
CA PRO A 639 -28.25 13.02 7.64
C PRO A 639 -29.67 13.55 7.84
N LEU A 640 -30.09 14.50 6.98
CA LEU A 640 -31.48 14.95 6.96
C LEU A 640 -32.42 13.78 6.67
N ALA A 641 -33.44 13.58 7.52
CA ALA A 641 -34.43 12.52 7.33
C ALA A 641 -35.20 12.67 6.00
N SER A 642 -35.41 13.92 5.57
CA SER A 642 -36.03 14.25 4.28
C SER A 642 -35.10 14.04 3.08
N GLY A 643 -33.81 13.80 3.30
CA GLY A 643 -32.80 13.90 2.25
C GLY A 643 -32.44 15.34 1.92
N TYR A 644 -31.50 15.51 1.00
CA TYR A 644 -31.01 16.79 0.54
C TYR A 644 -31.52 17.08 -0.87
N ASP A 645 -32.10 18.25 -1.03
CA ASP A 645 -32.26 18.90 -2.33
C ASP A 645 -30.99 19.70 -2.69
N MET A 646 -30.98 20.34 -3.87
CA MET A 646 -29.82 21.11 -4.33
C MET A 646 -29.47 22.28 -3.39
N SER A 647 -30.46 22.92 -2.77
CA SER A 647 -30.25 24.11 -1.93
C SER A 647 -29.69 23.73 -0.57
N SER A 648 -30.32 22.77 0.10
CA SER A 648 -29.86 22.22 1.39
C SER A 648 -28.51 21.54 1.26
N PHE A 649 -28.24 20.86 0.14
CA PHE A 649 -26.91 20.31 -0.15
C PHE A 649 -25.87 21.42 -0.34
N ALA A 650 -26.17 22.46 -1.12
CA ALA A 650 -25.23 23.56 -1.34
C ALA A 650 -24.86 24.28 -0.02
N GLN A 651 -25.83 24.40 0.91
CA GLN A 651 -25.57 24.92 2.25
C GLN A 651 -24.64 23.98 3.05
N LEU A 652 -24.94 22.67 3.08
CA LEU A 652 -24.08 21.67 3.72
C LEU A 652 -22.65 21.72 3.17
N GLU A 653 -22.50 21.72 1.85
CA GLU A 653 -21.20 21.77 1.17
C GLU A 653 -20.42 23.03 1.57
N ALA A 654 -21.08 24.20 1.58
CA ALA A 654 -20.44 25.46 1.99
C ALA A 654 -19.97 25.42 3.45
N GLU A 655 -20.77 24.91 4.38
CA GLU A 655 -20.43 24.83 5.80
C GLU A 655 -19.30 23.83 6.07
N VAL A 656 -19.34 22.65 5.44
CA VAL A 656 -18.30 21.62 5.51
C VAL A 656 -16.95 22.15 4.99
N VAL A 657 -16.95 22.80 3.83
CA VAL A 657 -15.74 23.33 3.21
C VAL A 657 -15.18 24.52 3.99
N CYS A 658 -16.04 25.43 4.47
CA CYS A 658 -15.64 26.54 5.33
C CYS A 658 -14.95 26.02 6.60
N PHE A 659 -15.53 25.01 7.25
CA PHE A 659 -14.93 24.37 8.43
C PHE A 659 -13.56 23.77 8.14
N PHE A 660 -13.39 23.08 7.00
CA PHE A 660 -12.09 22.53 6.59
C PHE A 660 -11.02 23.62 6.45
N ILE A 661 -11.31 24.66 5.63
CA ILE A 661 -10.34 25.72 5.32
C ILE A 661 -10.02 26.53 6.59
N ASP A 662 -11.03 26.83 7.41
CA ASP A 662 -10.84 27.57 8.66
C ASP A 662 -9.99 26.77 9.66
N THR A 663 -10.30 25.49 9.86
CA THR A 663 -9.51 24.60 10.71
C THR A 663 -8.07 24.51 10.21
N TYR A 664 -7.87 24.33 8.91
CA TYR A 664 -6.53 24.28 8.32
C TYR A 664 -5.75 25.59 8.56
N TRP A 665 -6.39 26.74 8.36
CA TRP A 665 -5.81 28.05 8.63
C TRP A 665 -5.38 28.18 10.09
N ARG A 666 -6.25 27.81 11.05
CA ARG A 666 -5.96 27.89 12.49
C ARG A 666 -4.75 27.03 12.88
N ILE A 667 -4.62 25.84 12.28
CA ILE A 667 -3.52 24.90 12.60
C ILE A 667 -2.20 25.33 11.94
N TYR A 668 -2.20 25.61 10.63
CA TYR A 668 -0.96 25.83 9.87
C TYR A 668 -0.58 27.30 9.67
N GLY A 669 -1.49 28.23 9.94
CA GLY A 669 -1.30 29.66 9.69
C GLY A 669 -1.17 30.02 8.21
N ARG A 670 -1.67 29.16 7.32
CA ARG A 670 -1.72 29.38 5.87
C ARG A 670 -2.98 28.74 5.27
N ALA A 671 -3.36 29.20 4.08
CA ALA A 671 -4.41 28.55 3.31
C ALA A 671 -3.96 27.14 2.85
N PRO A 672 -4.87 26.16 2.81
CA PRO A 672 -4.63 24.91 2.11
C PRO A 672 -4.57 25.15 0.60
N THR A 673 -3.95 24.24 -0.13
CA THR A 673 -4.05 24.17 -1.58
C THR A 673 -5.45 23.65 -1.90
N LEU A 674 -6.22 24.42 -2.69
CA LEU A 674 -7.59 24.02 -3.00
C LEU A 674 -7.62 22.94 -4.09
N PRO A 675 -8.56 21.98 -4.01
CA PRO A 675 -8.81 21.06 -5.11
C PRO A 675 -9.47 21.83 -6.27
N THR A 676 -9.11 21.46 -7.51
CA THR A 676 -9.51 22.19 -8.72
C THR A 676 -10.14 21.28 -9.78
N GLN A 677 -10.92 21.87 -10.68
CA GLN A 677 -11.57 21.20 -11.81
C GLN A 677 -10.83 21.47 -13.12
N LEU A 678 -10.87 20.50 -14.04
CA LEU A 678 -10.45 20.73 -15.42
C LEU A 678 -11.65 21.19 -16.25
N SER A 679 -11.47 22.31 -16.95
CA SER A 679 -12.50 22.87 -17.84
C SER A 679 -12.73 22.06 -19.11
N HIS A 680 -11.81 21.15 -19.45
CA HIS A 680 -11.86 20.30 -20.63
C HIS A 680 -11.90 18.83 -20.23
N THR A 681 -12.42 17.99 -21.13
CA THR A 681 -12.34 16.54 -20.99
C THR A 681 -10.96 16.09 -21.49
N PRO A 682 -10.11 15.49 -20.65
CA PRO A 682 -8.81 14.99 -21.08
C PRO A 682 -8.98 13.83 -22.08
N PRO A 683 -8.04 13.64 -23.02
CA PRO A 683 -8.16 12.59 -24.03
C PRO A 683 -8.10 11.20 -23.37
N PRO A 684 -8.84 10.19 -23.87
CA PRO A 684 -8.87 8.84 -23.28
C PRO A 684 -7.50 8.20 -23.15
N THR A 685 -6.56 8.54 -24.04
CA THR A 685 -5.17 8.03 -23.99
C THR A 685 -4.38 8.50 -22.77
N ARG A 686 -4.85 9.54 -22.06
CA ARG A 686 -4.27 10.04 -20.80
C ARG A 686 -5.12 9.72 -19.57
N CYS A 687 -6.24 9.01 -19.77
CA CYS A 687 -7.16 8.60 -18.71
C CYS A 687 -7.15 7.07 -18.61
N SER A 688 -6.47 6.54 -17.62
CA SER A 688 -6.47 5.12 -17.28
C SER A 688 -7.49 4.78 -16.19
N TRP A 689 -7.98 5.79 -15.48
CA TRP A 689 -8.88 5.61 -14.36
C TRP A 689 -10.34 5.66 -14.83
N SER A 690 -11.12 4.66 -14.40
CA SER A 690 -12.56 4.64 -14.55
C SER A 690 -13.22 4.97 -13.22
N VAL A 691 -14.22 5.84 -13.25
CA VAL A 691 -15.05 6.13 -12.07
C VAL A 691 -15.63 4.82 -11.54
N PRO A 692 -15.39 4.46 -10.26
CA PRO A 692 -16.08 3.34 -9.65
C PRO A 692 -17.58 3.51 -9.85
N LYS A 693 -18.32 2.43 -10.09
CA LYS A 693 -19.78 2.51 -10.18
C LYS A 693 -20.33 3.03 -8.86
N LEU A 694 -20.48 4.35 -8.74
CA LEU A 694 -21.16 4.96 -7.62
C LEU A 694 -22.61 4.54 -7.76
N TYR A 695 -23.09 3.74 -6.82
CA TYR A 695 -24.50 3.40 -6.76
C TYR A 695 -25.29 4.63 -6.32
N ILE A 696 -25.47 5.57 -7.24
CA ILE A 696 -26.52 6.56 -7.16
C ILE A 696 -27.79 5.75 -7.33
N ILE A 697 -28.46 5.42 -6.23
CA ILE A 697 -29.85 5.02 -6.32
C ILE A 697 -30.52 6.27 -6.86
N GLN A 698 -30.91 6.23 -8.13
CA GLN A 698 -31.84 7.22 -8.66
C GLN A 698 -33.14 7.00 -7.89
N GLN A 699 -33.26 7.66 -6.75
CA GLN A 699 -34.50 7.73 -6.02
C GLN A 699 -35.47 8.55 -6.89
N PRO A 700 -36.73 8.11 -7.06
CA PRO A 700 -37.68 8.75 -7.96
C PRO A 700 -37.97 10.23 -7.63
N ASP A 701 -37.67 10.65 -6.41
CA ASP A 701 -37.96 11.97 -5.84
C ASP A 701 -36.91 13.05 -6.21
N GLY A 702 -35.79 12.67 -6.82
CA GLY A 702 -34.72 13.60 -7.19
C GLY A 702 -33.89 14.11 -6.00
N LEU A 703 -34.09 13.57 -4.80
CA LEU A 703 -33.36 13.91 -3.57
C LEU A 703 -32.10 13.04 -3.45
N TRP A 704 -31.11 13.55 -2.73
CA TRP A 704 -29.90 12.81 -2.38
C TRP A 704 -29.91 12.43 -0.91
N TYR A 705 -29.63 11.16 -0.62
CA TYR A 705 -29.50 10.65 0.74
C TYR A 705 -28.08 10.16 0.95
N PRO A 706 -27.40 10.59 2.02
CA PRO A 706 -26.18 9.93 2.44
C PRO A 706 -26.53 8.47 2.71
N ARG A 707 -25.86 7.53 2.04
CA ARG A 707 -25.88 6.16 2.53
C ARG A 707 -25.27 6.22 3.93
N THR A 708 -26.04 5.91 4.96
CA THR A 708 -25.43 5.50 6.21
C THR A 708 -24.56 4.31 5.84
N TRP A 709 -23.26 4.43 6.08
CA TRP A 709 -22.29 3.36 5.92
C TRP A 709 -22.59 2.29 6.99
N VAL A 710 -23.77 1.67 6.95
CA VAL A 710 -24.12 0.52 7.76
C VAL A 710 -23.72 -0.70 6.94
N GLY A 711 -22.58 -1.29 7.34
CA GLY A 711 -22.04 -2.60 6.96
C GLY A 711 -22.51 -3.21 5.65
N ARG A 712 -21.68 -3.10 4.62
CA ARG A 712 -21.41 -4.23 3.73
C ARG A 712 -19.95 -4.61 3.89
#